data_AF-A0A1R4H0E1-F1
#
_entry.id   AF-A0A1R4H0E1-F1
#
_cell.length_a   1.000
_cell.length_b   1.000
_cell.length_c   1.000
_cell.angle_alpha   90.00
_cell.angle_beta   90.00
_cell.angle_gamma   90.00
#
_symmetry.space_group_name_H-M   'P 1'
#
loop_
_entity.id
_entity.type
_entity.pdbx_description
1 polymer ?
#
loop_
_entity_poly.entity_id
_entity_poly.type
_entity_poly.pdbx_seq_one_letter_code
_entity_poly.pdbx_strand_id
1 'polypeptide(L)'
;MRTNLSAVILQMAALNLGDIADFPFLEPPDDKMIRDGKTMLHEVNALDKAGKLTDTGKQLAKFPTDPKLARMLMAAADEHCLTEVAIIVSALSVQDPREKPADKMQQADAKHAVFRHPESDFLTLLNVWNTFEEQKKHLSNSKLRKYCTENFLSYIRMREWFDIHAQIMQVVKGDLKLHPNTDDASYEKVHRALLTGLLSNIGFRHDQYEYLGARGLKFFIFPGSGLHKVKPKWIMAAEQVETSKVYARTVARIEPEWIEACAPHLVKHNYFDPHWAKKGARCMVSARTLLYGLTLQAGRKIPYDHVDAKAAREIFIRSALVDHDYHSNAPFYVANQKLLEEVGIIQHKGRRVDLVEDEQWLYHFYDSKLPEEIFSGVNLDTWRKTAERANPKILFLTKEDLTREQEDVVNEWDYPDSKKLGNLTFTLQYRFEPGHDEDGVTALIPVHQLNQISQTPFDWLVPGLLEEKCIALIKTLPKQIRKHFVPVPETAKRCLEIEPDFKGALQEWLGNRLRKLTGEAIPLNAWVMDAVANHLKMNFRVIDDQDKLLDYGRDLKKLQAKYTAEAGDSFDQIASDELQYTGFIQWGFDDLPETYEFIQKGQRFIGFPAIIDEGDAVGVRIFDTRPKAETEHQAGLIRLFQLQLRKECTYVLKNMPQSAAVELTYHRLPKHPIIDSSREISYKYDLLYLILHSVFVEGKTLRTQQAFEQDLQENKPLFIGMANDAGKIALEIMQLYGAIKIQLQPLNVNDPLVKDIAEQLGFLVYAGFIHNTPYQQLKAMPRYLKAIQYRLDKRINDPQKVQEISRYAIRYWKDVEKRMKKERIIPEQEFFRWALEELRVSLFAQQLKTAYPISAKRLDKAWDEQ
;
A
#
# COMPACT_ATOMS: atom_id res chain seq x y z
N MET A 1 55.00 -4.76 -39.18
CA MET A 1 55.58 -5.72 -38.22
C MET A 1 54.48 -6.24 -37.29
N ARG A 2 54.47 -7.52 -36.87
CA ARG A 2 53.45 -8.11 -35.96
C ARG A 2 53.96 -8.25 -34.51
N THR A 3 54.90 -7.41 -34.09
CA THR A 3 55.59 -7.53 -32.80
C THR A 3 55.00 -6.55 -31.78
N ASN A 4 54.72 -7.01 -30.56
CA ASN A 4 54.26 -6.19 -29.45
C ASN A 4 55.37 -5.18 -29.05
N LEU A 5 55.08 -3.87 -29.13
CA LEU A 5 56.07 -2.81 -28.87
C LEU A 5 56.26 -2.46 -27.38
N SER A 6 55.44 -3.03 -26.48
CA SER A 6 55.49 -2.71 -25.05
C SER A 6 56.89 -2.90 -24.43
N ALA A 7 57.59 -3.99 -24.76
CA ALA A 7 58.96 -4.22 -24.29
C ALA A 7 59.95 -3.14 -24.78
N VAL A 8 59.84 -2.74 -26.04
CA VAL A 8 60.70 -1.70 -26.64
C VAL A 8 60.43 -0.34 -26.01
N ILE A 9 59.15 0.03 -25.86
CA ILE A 9 58.73 1.28 -25.23
C ILE A 9 59.25 1.34 -23.78
N LEU A 10 59.17 0.22 -23.04
CA LEU A 10 59.66 0.16 -21.67
C LEU A 10 61.18 0.36 -21.58
N GLN A 11 61.95 -0.28 -22.47
CA GLN A 11 63.41 -0.11 -22.54
C GLN A 11 63.79 1.33 -22.90
N MET A 12 63.12 1.93 -23.89
CA MET A 12 63.34 3.33 -24.27
C MET A 12 63.05 4.29 -23.11
N ALA A 13 61.96 4.06 -22.37
CA ALA A 13 61.62 4.85 -21.19
C ALA A 13 62.65 4.68 -20.06
N ALA A 14 63.16 3.46 -19.84
CA ALA A 14 64.19 3.18 -18.83
C ALA A 14 65.55 3.79 -19.19
N LEU A 15 65.89 3.88 -20.48
CA LEU A 15 67.10 4.51 -21.00
C LEU A 15 66.96 6.02 -21.26
N ASN A 16 65.79 6.60 -20.97
CA ASN A 16 65.46 8.02 -21.16
C ASN A 16 65.69 8.53 -22.61
N LEU A 17 65.25 7.74 -23.60
CA LEU A 17 65.47 8.00 -25.04
C LEU A 17 64.39 8.88 -25.70
N GLY A 18 63.49 9.51 -24.93
CA GLY A 18 62.39 10.34 -25.44
C GLY A 18 61.13 9.55 -25.83
N ASP A 19 60.12 10.24 -26.39
CA ASP A 19 58.89 9.57 -26.85
C ASP A 19 59.19 8.74 -28.11
N ILE A 20 58.66 7.51 -28.14
CA ILE A 20 58.79 6.60 -29.27
C ILE A 20 58.22 7.19 -30.57
N ALA A 21 57.22 8.09 -30.48
CA ALA A 21 56.67 8.76 -31.65
C ALA A 21 57.68 9.70 -32.33
N ASP A 22 58.59 10.28 -31.56
CA ASP A 22 59.62 11.21 -32.04
C ASP A 22 60.96 10.51 -32.33
N PHE A 23 61.04 9.20 -32.07
CA PHE A 23 62.28 8.44 -32.23
C PHE A 23 62.54 8.14 -33.73
N PRO A 24 63.76 8.39 -34.24
CA PRO A 24 64.06 8.30 -35.66
C PRO A 24 64.24 6.85 -36.15
N PHE A 25 63.14 6.09 -36.24
CA PHE A 25 63.15 4.75 -36.82
C PHE A 25 63.37 4.78 -38.33
N LEU A 26 64.01 3.73 -38.88
CA LEU A 26 64.11 3.52 -40.32
C LEU A 26 62.74 3.32 -40.97
N GLU A 27 61.86 2.57 -40.29
CA GLU A 27 60.44 2.44 -40.57
C GLU A 27 59.67 2.67 -39.25
N PRO A 28 58.95 3.79 -39.10
CA PRO A 28 58.24 4.09 -37.87
C PRO A 28 57.10 3.10 -37.63
N PRO A 29 56.86 2.65 -36.39
CA PRO A 29 55.73 1.80 -36.07
C PRO A 29 54.40 2.56 -36.18
N ASP A 30 53.32 1.84 -36.49
CA ASP A 30 51.98 2.43 -36.55
C ASP A 30 51.57 3.03 -35.19
N ASP A 31 50.91 4.20 -35.21
CA ASP A 31 50.38 4.89 -34.02
C ASP A 31 49.49 4.00 -33.13
N LYS A 32 48.78 3.06 -33.75
CA LYS A 32 47.97 2.08 -33.02
C LYS A 32 48.86 1.18 -32.16
N MET A 33 49.96 0.66 -32.70
CA MET A 33 50.88 -0.22 -31.96
C MET A 33 51.58 0.52 -30.82
N ILE A 34 51.92 1.79 -31.03
CA ILE A 34 52.46 2.66 -29.97
C ILE A 34 51.44 2.83 -28.84
N ARG A 35 50.19 3.18 -29.17
CA ARG A 35 49.11 3.36 -28.17
C ARG A 35 48.79 2.07 -27.42
N ASP A 36 48.70 0.94 -28.12
CA ASP A 36 48.45 -0.37 -27.50
C ASP A 36 49.60 -0.76 -26.54
N GLY A 37 50.86 -0.50 -26.94
CA GLY A 37 52.03 -0.72 -26.10
C GLY A 37 52.05 0.17 -24.85
N LYS A 38 51.80 1.48 -24.99
CA LYS A 38 51.69 2.41 -23.84
C LYS A 38 50.53 2.02 -22.91
N THR A 39 49.40 1.61 -23.47
CA THR A 39 48.23 1.15 -22.70
C THR A 39 48.58 -0.10 -21.90
N MET A 40 49.21 -1.11 -22.51
CA MET A 40 49.67 -2.32 -21.82
C MET A 40 50.67 -2.01 -20.70
N LEU A 41 51.59 -1.07 -20.92
CA LEU A 41 52.53 -0.66 -19.87
C LEU A 41 51.82 0.06 -18.72
N HIS A 42 50.78 0.85 -18.99
CA HIS A 42 49.93 1.40 -17.93
C HIS A 42 49.17 0.29 -17.18
N GLU A 43 48.66 -0.72 -17.91
CA GLU A 43 47.95 -1.87 -17.32
C GLU A 43 48.79 -2.60 -16.27
N VAL A 44 50.05 -2.91 -16.59
CA VAL A 44 50.97 -3.60 -15.68
C VAL A 44 51.64 -2.67 -14.65
N ASN A 45 51.18 -1.42 -14.55
CA ASN A 45 51.72 -0.36 -13.70
C ASN A 45 53.20 -0.02 -14.00
N ALA A 46 53.68 -0.23 -15.23
CA ALA A 46 55.02 0.18 -15.64
C ALA A 46 55.10 1.69 -15.96
N LEU A 47 54.01 2.26 -16.50
CA LEU A 47 53.86 3.69 -16.75
C LEU A 47 52.66 4.26 -15.99
N ASP A 48 52.79 5.49 -15.49
CA ASP A 48 51.67 6.23 -14.89
C ASP A 48 50.73 6.84 -15.96
N LYS A 49 49.69 7.55 -15.54
CA LYS A 49 48.72 8.19 -16.46
C LYS A 49 49.35 9.28 -17.33
N ALA A 50 50.47 9.86 -16.91
CA ALA A 50 51.23 10.86 -17.66
C ALA A 50 52.29 10.23 -18.58
N GLY A 51 52.39 8.90 -18.63
CA GLY A 51 53.36 8.18 -19.44
C GLY A 51 54.76 8.11 -18.83
N LYS A 52 54.93 8.42 -17.54
CA LYS A 52 56.21 8.35 -16.84
C LYS A 52 56.47 6.99 -16.23
N LEU A 53 57.73 6.60 -16.17
CA LEU A 53 58.18 5.33 -15.61
C LEU A 53 57.95 5.27 -14.09
N THR A 54 57.22 4.26 -13.63
CA THR A 54 56.96 4.01 -12.19
C THR A 54 58.11 3.19 -11.57
N ASP A 55 58.11 3.02 -10.25
CA ASP A 55 59.06 2.13 -9.58
C ASP A 55 58.89 0.67 -10.00
N THR A 56 57.64 0.23 -10.21
CA THR A 56 57.34 -1.06 -10.86
C THR A 56 57.93 -1.13 -12.26
N GLY A 57 57.77 -0.08 -13.08
CA GLY A 57 58.33 -0.01 -14.43
C GLY A 57 59.85 -0.14 -14.48
N LYS A 58 60.56 0.52 -13.54
CA LYS A 58 62.02 0.40 -13.40
C LYS A 58 62.46 -1.03 -13.10
N GLN A 59 61.69 -1.76 -12.29
CA GLN A 59 61.98 -3.17 -11.99
C GLN A 59 61.67 -4.06 -13.19
N LEU A 60 60.54 -3.83 -13.86
CA LEU A 60 60.14 -4.58 -15.07
C LEU A 60 61.13 -4.40 -16.23
N ALA A 61 61.73 -3.23 -16.38
CA ALA A 61 62.73 -2.97 -17.42
C ALA A 61 64.01 -3.84 -17.28
N LYS A 62 64.24 -4.47 -16.13
CA LYS A 62 65.34 -5.42 -15.93
C LYS A 62 65.06 -6.81 -16.51
N PHE A 63 63.81 -7.11 -16.84
CA PHE A 63 63.44 -8.38 -17.45
C PHE A 63 63.66 -8.33 -18.97
N PRO A 64 64.31 -9.34 -19.58
CA PRO A 64 64.52 -9.41 -21.03
C PRO A 64 63.31 -9.99 -21.79
N THR A 65 62.10 -9.86 -21.25
CA THR A 65 60.90 -10.58 -21.73
C THR A 65 59.67 -9.65 -21.83
N ASP A 66 58.51 -10.22 -22.19
CA ASP A 66 57.25 -9.50 -22.25
C ASP A 66 56.89 -8.87 -20.86
N PRO A 67 56.58 -7.57 -20.80
CA PRO A 67 56.26 -6.89 -19.54
C PRO A 67 55.11 -7.49 -18.73
N LYS A 68 54.11 -8.14 -19.35
CA LYS A 68 53.03 -8.85 -18.63
C LYS A 68 53.57 -10.05 -17.88
N LEU A 69 54.42 -10.85 -18.53
CA LEU A 69 55.00 -12.04 -17.92
C LEU A 69 55.97 -11.65 -16.80
N ALA A 70 56.79 -10.63 -17.03
CA ALA A 70 57.65 -10.04 -16.01
C ALA A 70 56.84 -9.55 -14.79
N ARG A 71 55.69 -8.90 -15.02
CA ARG A 71 54.81 -8.42 -13.95
C ARG A 71 54.24 -9.55 -13.09
N MET A 72 53.88 -10.67 -13.71
CA MET A 72 53.41 -11.87 -13.00
C MET A 72 54.52 -12.49 -12.14
N LEU A 73 55.75 -12.62 -12.67
CA LEU A 73 56.89 -13.17 -11.93
C LEU A 73 57.26 -12.29 -10.73
N MET A 74 57.25 -10.97 -10.92
CA MET A 74 57.52 -10.02 -9.84
C MET A 74 56.45 -10.11 -8.75
N ALA A 75 55.16 -10.14 -9.12
CA ALA A 75 54.06 -10.34 -8.17
C ALA A 75 54.17 -11.68 -7.44
N ALA A 76 54.62 -12.73 -8.14
CA ALA A 76 54.74 -14.06 -7.56
C ALA A 76 55.84 -14.15 -6.50
N ALA A 77 56.91 -13.34 -6.63
CA ALA A 77 57.90 -13.21 -5.57
C ALA A 77 57.29 -12.56 -4.31
N ASP A 78 56.48 -11.51 -4.47
CA ASP A 78 55.81 -10.81 -3.37
C ASP A 78 54.75 -11.69 -2.67
N GLU A 79 54.02 -12.51 -3.43
CA GLU A 79 52.97 -13.42 -2.91
C GLU A 79 53.53 -14.77 -2.39
N HIS A 80 54.84 -15.00 -2.56
CA HIS A 80 55.51 -16.26 -2.26
C HIS A 80 54.97 -17.47 -3.06
N CYS A 81 54.81 -17.33 -4.38
CA CYS A 81 54.36 -18.36 -5.32
C CYS A 81 55.17 -18.40 -6.63
N LEU A 82 56.44 -17.96 -6.55
CA LEU A 82 57.33 -17.80 -7.70
C LEU A 82 57.64 -19.11 -8.42
N THR A 83 57.76 -20.23 -7.70
CA THR A 83 58.04 -21.55 -8.28
C THR A 83 56.93 -21.97 -9.25
N GLU A 84 55.68 -21.90 -8.79
CA GLU A 84 54.50 -22.28 -9.57
C GLU A 84 54.25 -21.31 -10.72
N VAL A 85 54.34 -20.01 -10.46
CA VAL A 85 54.08 -18.99 -11.48
C VAL A 85 55.17 -18.98 -12.56
N ALA A 86 56.43 -19.26 -12.24
CA ALA A 86 57.49 -19.39 -13.25
C ALA A 86 57.24 -20.55 -14.22
N ILE A 87 56.73 -21.69 -13.72
CA ILE A 87 56.32 -22.83 -14.55
C ILE A 87 55.15 -22.44 -15.45
N ILE A 88 54.15 -21.74 -14.90
CA ILE A 88 52.98 -21.31 -15.67
C ILE A 88 53.37 -20.28 -16.73
N VAL A 89 54.14 -19.24 -16.37
CA VAL A 89 54.60 -18.19 -17.29
C VAL A 89 55.44 -18.76 -18.43
N SER A 90 56.32 -19.73 -18.14
CA SER A 90 57.07 -20.42 -19.19
C SER A 90 56.15 -21.21 -20.12
N ALA A 91 55.06 -21.80 -19.61
CA ALA A 91 54.06 -22.50 -20.40
C ALA A 91 53.32 -21.55 -21.36
N LEU A 92 52.98 -20.35 -20.87
CA LEU A 92 52.30 -19.32 -21.67
C LEU A 92 53.19 -18.74 -22.78
N SER A 93 54.50 -18.95 -22.69
CA SER A 93 55.50 -18.45 -23.65
C SER A 93 55.81 -19.43 -24.78
N VAL A 94 55.34 -20.68 -24.67
CA VAL A 94 55.59 -21.75 -25.63
C VAL A 94 54.27 -22.31 -26.18
N GLN A 95 54.35 -23.14 -27.23
CA GLN A 95 53.18 -23.81 -27.75
C GLN A 95 52.68 -24.89 -26.77
N ASP A 96 51.36 -24.99 -26.56
CA ASP A 96 50.77 -26.00 -25.67
C ASP A 96 51.28 -27.42 -26.01
N PRO A 97 51.88 -28.14 -25.03
CA PRO A 97 52.43 -29.47 -25.26
C PRO A 97 51.36 -30.55 -25.45
N ARG A 98 50.09 -30.28 -25.10
CA ARG A 98 48.99 -31.23 -25.28
C ARG A 98 48.57 -31.31 -26.75
N GLU A 99 48.56 -32.52 -27.30
CA GLU A 99 48.15 -32.78 -28.67
C GLU A 99 46.71 -33.30 -28.72
N LYS A 100 45.89 -32.77 -29.63
CA LYS A 100 44.52 -33.25 -29.86
C LYS A 100 44.27 -33.50 -31.35
N PRO A 101 44.75 -34.63 -31.90
CA PRO A 101 44.49 -35.00 -33.28
C PRO A 101 42.98 -35.16 -33.54
N ALA A 102 42.50 -34.69 -34.70
CA ALA A 102 41.07 -34.65 -35.00
C ALA A 102 40.41 -36.05 -35.01
N ASP A 103 41.16 -37.08 -35.42
CA ASP A 103 40.75 -38.49 -35.47
C ASP A 103 40.78 -39.18 -34.10
N LYS A 104 41.52 -38.62 -33.11
CA LYS A 104 41.72 -39.23 -31.77
C LYS A 104 41.33 -38.30 -30.62
N MET A 105 40.50 -37.29 -30.89
CA MET A 105 40.16 -36.24 -29.93
C MET A 105 39.58 -36.80 -28.61
N GLN A 106 38.68 -37.79 -28.67
CA GLN A 106 38.11 -38.41 -27.47
C GLN A 106 39.15 -39.17 -26.62
N GLN A 107 40.11 -39.83 -27.26
CA GLN A 107 41.18 -40.55 -26.56
C GLN A 107 42.15 -39.57 -25.89
N ALA A 108 42.51 -38.48 -26.59
CA ALA A 108 43.33 -37.42 -26.04
C ALA A 108 42.65 -36.74 -24.84
N ASP A 109 41.36 -36.40 -24.95
CA ASP A 109 40.61 -35.81 -23.84
C ASP A 109 40.53 -36.72 -22.61
N ALA A 110 40.37 -38.05 -22.80
CA ALA A 110 40.38 -39.01 -21.71
C ALA A 110 41.74 -39.09 -21.01
N LYS A 111 42.85 -39.04 -21.77
CA LYS A 111 44.21 -39.01 -21.21
C LYS A 111 44.51 -37.70 -20.50
N HIS A 112 44.08 -36.57 -21.05
CA HIS A 112 44.31 -35.25 -20.46
C HIS A 112 43.41 -34.96 -19.25
N ALA A 113 42.31 -35.70 -19.07
CA ALA A 113 41.41 -35.53 -17.94
C ALA A 113 42.11 -35.69 -16.58
N VAL A 114 43.16 -36.53 -16.51
CA VAL A 114 43.93 -36.78 -15.28
C VAL A 114 44.69 -35.54 -14.81
N PHE A 115 45.08 -34.65 -15.73
CA PHE A 115 45.79 -33.41 -15.37
C PHE A 115 44.85 -32.27 -14.98
N ARG A 116 43.55 -32.40 -15.25
CA ARG A 116 42.59 -31.30 -15.16
C ARG A 116 42.39 -30.86 -13.72
N HIS A 117 42.67 -29.59 -13.44
CA HIS A 117 42.24 -28.94 -12.21
C HIS A 117 40.80 -28.41 -12.38
N PRO A 118 39.90 -28.58 -11.39
CA PRO A 118 38.48 -28.25 -11.53
C PRO A 118 38.21 -26.76 -11.74
N GLU A 119 39.05 -25.88 -11.19
CA GLU A 119 38.83 -24.43 -11.17
C GLU A 119 39.92 -23.62 -11.89
N SER A 120 40.91 -24.25 -12.54
CA SER A 120 42.00 -23.51 -13.20
C SER A 120 42.72 -24.30 -14.30
N ASP A 121 42.68 -23.81 -15.52
CA ASP A 121 43.52 -24.34 -16.60
C ASP A 121 45.01 -23.99 -16.38
N PHE A 122 45.34 -22.93 -15.63
CA PHE A 122 46.72 -22.61 -15.25
C PHE A 122 47.30 -23.69 -14.33
N LEU A 123 46.55 -24.13 -13.33
CA LEU A 123 46.96 -25.24 -12.47
C LEU A 123 46.92 -26.60 -13.21
N THR A 124 46.10 -26.72 -14.25
CA THR A 124 46.18 -27.88 -15.15
C THR A 124 47.54 -27.96 -15.85
N LEU A 125 48.13 -26.83 -16.25
CA LEU A 125 49.50 -26.80 -16.79
C LEU A 125 50.51 -27.24 -15.71
N LEU A 126 50.39 -26.73 -14.49
CA LEU A 126 51.23 -27.15 -13.37
C LEU A 126 51.15 -28.66 -13.12
N ASN A 127 49.95 -29.26 -13.19
CA ASN A 127 49.77 -30.70 -13.07
C ASN A 127 50.46 -31.49 -14.20
N VAL A 128 50.41 -31.00 -15.44
CA VAL A 128 51.12 -31.61 -16.58
C VAL A 128 52.62 -31.57 -16.33
N TRP A 129 53.15 -30.42 -15.90
CA TRP A 129 54.56 -30.25 -15.57
C TRP A 129 55.00 -31.22 -14.47
N ASN A 130 54.33 -31.20 -13.32
CA ASN A 130 54.67 -32.03 -12.16
C ASN A 130 54.62 -33.52 -12.51
N THR A 131 53.61 -33.95 -13.28
CA THR A 131 53.51 -35.34 -13.70
C THR A 131 54.65 -35.72 -14.63
N PHE A 132 54.98 -34.87 -15.61
CA PHE A 132 56.10 -35.14 -16.51
C PHE A 132 57.45 -35.16 -15.78
N GLU A 133 57.67 -34.23 -14.85
CA GLU A 133 58.87 -34.18 -14.02
C GLU A 133 59.03 -35.46 -13.19
N GLU A 134 57.93 -35.94 -12.59
CA GLU A 134 57.94 -37.18 -11.83
C GLU A 134 58.24 -38.39 -12.73
N GLN A 135 57.60 -38.50 -13.89
CA GLN A 135 57.89 -39.57 -14.85
C GLN A 135 59.33 -39.53 -15.37
N LYS A 136 59.91 -38.33 -15.53
CA LYS A 136 61.30 -38.14 -15.95
C LYS A 136 62.31 -38.68 -14.93
N LYS A 137 61.98 -38.70 -13.63
CA LYS A 137 62.84 -39.30 -12.59
C LYS A 137 62.92 -40.83 -12.69
N HIS A 138 61.83 -41.47 -13.14
CA HIS A 138 61.70 -42.94 -13.12
C HIS A 138 61.87 -43.60 -14.49
N LEU A 139 61.71 -42.87 -15.60
CA LEU A 139 61.76 -43.41 -16.96
C LEU A 139 63.05 -43.02 -17.70
N SER A 140 63.60 -43.94 -18.50
CA SER A 140 64.66 -43.61 -19.44
C SER A 140 64.14 -42.72 -20.59
N ASN A 141 65.01 -41.94 -21.24
CA ASN A 141 64.63 -40.99 -22.30
C ASN A 141 63.75 -41.61 -23.42
N SER A 142 64.03 -42.86 -23.82
CA SER A 142 63.22 -43.58 -24.81
C SER A 142 61.82 -43.92 -24.29
N LYS A 143 61.73 -44.39 -23.04
CA LYS A 143 60.45 -44.68 -22.37
C LYS A 143 59.65 -43.40 -22.09
N LEU A 144 60.31 -42.30 -21.75
CA LEU A 144 59.67 -41.00 -21.52
C LEU A 144 59.08 -40.43 -22.80
N ARG A 145 59.77 -40.54 -23.94
CA ARG A 145 59.22 -40.17 -25.25
C ARG A 145 57.98 -41.01 -25.58
N LYS A 146 58.05 -42.32 -25.35
CA LYS A 146 56.90 -43.24 -25.54
C LYS A 146 55.73 -42.86 -24.64
N TYR A 147 55.98 -42.56 -23.36
CA TYR A 147 54.97 -42.08 -22.41
C TYR A 147 54.27 -40.80 -22.91
N CYS A 148 55.03 -39.84 -23.45
CA CYS A 148 54.45 -38.61 -24.00
C CYS A 148 53.50 -38.93 -25.15
N THR A 149 53.94 -39.77 -26.11
CA THR A 149 53.09 -40.19 -27.24
C THR A 149 51.83 -40.94 -26.79
N GLU A 150 51.92 -41.83 -25.80
CA GLU A 150 50.78 -42.59 -25.26
C GLU A 150 49.77 -41.71 -24.48
N ASN A 151 50.21 -40.57 -23.96
CA ASN A 151 49.38 -39.61 -23.22
C ASN A 151 49.07 -38.35 -24.04
N PHE A 152 49.29 -38.39 -25.36
CA PHE A 152 49.02 -37.27 -26.27
C PHE A 152 49.72 -35.96 -25.83
N LEU A 153 50.98 -36.08 -25.43
CA LEU A 153 51.87 -34.97 -25.12
C LEU A 153 53.02 -34.93 -26.14
N SER A 154 53.37 -33.75 -26.60
CA SER A 154 54.50 -33.53 -27.50
C SER A 154 55.80 -33.49 -26.69
N TYR A 155 56.65 -34.52 -26.84
CA TYR A 155 57.94 -34.58 -26.13
C TYR A 155 58.84 -33.37 -26.43
N ILE A 156 58.78 -32.85 -27.67
CA ILE A 156 59.59 -31.69 -28.10
C ILE A 156 59.13 -30.43 -27.37
N ARG A 157 57.81 -30.15 -27.35
CA ARG A 157 57.26 -28.98 -26.66
C ARG A 157 57.42 -29.06 -25.15
N MET A 158 57.33 -30.26 -24.56
CA MET A 158 57.66 -30.47 -23.15
C MET A 158 59.11 -30.08 -22.86
N ARG A 159 60.06 -30.50 -23.71
CA ARG A 159 61.46 -30.10 -23.55
C ARG A 159 61.66 -28.60 -23.70
N GLU A 160 61.07 -28.00 -24.72
CA GLU A 160 61.10 -26.55 -24.95
C GLU A 160 60.57 -25.78 -23.74
N TRP A 161 59.45 -26.22 -23.17
CA TRP A 161 58.90 -25.63 -21.94
C TRP A 161 59.90 -25.69 -20.77
N PHE A 162 60.55 -26.83 -20.56
CA PHE A 162 61.59 -26.96 -19.52
C PHE A 162 62.80 -26.07 -19.78
N ASP A 163 63.22 -25.94 -21.03
CA ASP A 163 64.36 -25.11 -21.42
C ASP A 163 64.03 -23.61 -21.20
N ILE A 164 62.83 -23.15 -21.58
CA ILE A 164 62.36 -21.78 -21.31
C ILE A 164 62.22 -21.50 -19.81
N HIS A 165 61.67 -22.45 -19.04
CA HIS A 165 61.61 -22.31 -17.59
C HIS A 165 63.01 -22.15 -16.97
N ALA A 166 63.99 -22.95 -17.40
CA ALA A 166 65.37 -22.84 -16.92
C ALA A 166 65.98 -21.47 -17.24
N GLN A 167 65.72 -20.93 -18.45
CA GLN A 167 66.16 -19.58 -18.84
C GLN A 167 65.52 -18.50 -17.96
N ILE A 168 64.20 -18.57 -17.73
CA ILE A 168 63.49 -17.63 -16.85
C ILE A 168 64.08 -17.70 -15.43
N MET A 169 64.28 -18.90 -14.88
CA MET A 169 64.82 -19.06 -13.54
C MET A 169 66.26 -18.60 -13.39
N GLN A 170 67.07 -18.68 -14.46
CA GLN A 170 68.42 -18.13 -14.48
C GLN A 170 68.40 -16.60 -14.33
N VAL A 171 67.53 -15.91 -15.05
CA VAL A 171 67.36 -14.45 -14.95
C VAL A 171 66.78 -14.05 -13.60
N VAL A 172 65.73 -14.76 -13.15
CA VAL A 172 65.04 -14.50 -11.87
C VAL A 172 65.98 -14.65 -10.67
N LYS A 173 66.81 -15.71 -10.63
CA LYS A 173 67.76 -15.93 -9.53
C LYS A 173 69.05 -15.11 -9.67
N GLY A 174 69.55 -14.94 -10.89
CA GLY A 174 70.82 -14.26 -11.17
C GLY A 174 70.65 -12.74 -11.17
N ASP A 175 70.10 -12.21 -12.25
CA ASP A 175 70.04 -10.77 -12.53
C ASP A 175 69.08 -10.04 -11.57
N LEU A 176 67.97 -10.69 -11.24
CA LEU A 176 66.89 -10.10 -10.42
C LEU A 176 66.97 -10.46 -8.93
N LYS A 177 67.77 -11.48 -8.58
CA LYS A 177 67.97 -11.96 -7.20
C LYS A 177 66.67 -12.27 -6.45
N LEU A 178 65.63 -12.73 -7.14
CA LEU A 178 64.38 -13.16 -6.54
C LEU A 178 64.50 -14.60 -6.04
N HIS A 179 63.88 -14.89 -4.89
CA HIS A 179 63.98 -16.19 -4.24
C HIS A 179 62.71 -17.02 -4.48
N PRO A 180 62.82 -18.26 -4.99
CA PRO A 180 61.69 -19.18 -5.08
C PRO A 180 61.15 -19.55 -3.70
N ASN A 181 59.84 -19.77 -3.60
CA ASN A 181 59.20 -20.32 -2.41
C ASN A 181 59.62 -21.77 -2.14
N THR A 182 59.67 -22.15 -0.87
CA THR A 182 59.98 -23.50 -0.39
C THR A 182 58.73 -24.35 -0.18
N ASP A 183 57.63 -23.72 0.24
CA ASP A 183 56.35 -24.35 0.47
C ASP A 183 55.42 -24.14 -0.74
N ASP A 184 54.51 -25.09 -0.97
CA ASP A 184 53.53 -25.02 -2.05
C ASP A 184 52.59 -23.82 -1.86
N ALA A 185 52.41 -23.04 -2.93
CA ALA A 185 51.56 -21.87 -2.92
C ALA A 185 50.06 -22.21 -2.93
N SER A 186 49.25 -21.39 -2.25
CA SER A 186 47.80 -21.52 -2.29
C SER A 186 47.22 -21.09 -3.64
N TYR A 187 46.02 -21.59 -3.97
CA TYR A 187 45.28 -21.21 -5.18
C TYR A 187 45.19 -19.69 -5.33
N GLU A 188 44.78 -18.98 -4.28
CA GLU A 188 44.62 -17.53 -4.29
C GLU A 188 45.92 -16.80 -4.63
N LYS A 189 47.05 -17.18 -4.00
CA LYS A 189 48.35 -16.53 -4.21
C LYS A 189 48.81 -16.65 -5.66
N VAL A 190 48.69 -17.84 -6.25
CA VAL A 190 49.05 -18.07 -7.66
C VAL A 190 48.19 -17.21 -8.58
N HIS A 191 46.87 -17.16 -8.35
CA HIS A 191 45.97 -16.45 -9.25
C HIS A 191 46.04 -14.92 -9.08
N ARG A 192 46.26 -14.40 -7.87
CA ARG A 192 46.54 -12.97 -7.63
C ARG A 192 47.81 -12.52 -8.35
N ALA A 193 48.88 -13.33 -8.30
CA ALA A 193 50.11 -13.02 -9.02
C ALA A 193 49.90 -12.99 -10.55
N LEU A 194 49.24 -14.01 -11.11
CA LEU A 194 48.90 -14.07 -12.54
C LEU A 194 48.02 -12.90 -13.00
N LEU A 195 47.04 -12.52 -12.18
CA LEU A 195 46.08 -11.48 -12.47
C LEU A 195 46.74 -10.13 -12.76
N THR A 196 47.88 -9.81 -12.13
CA THR A 196 48.63 -8.56 -12.35
C THR A 196 49.09 -8.35 -13.80
N GLY A 197 49.29 -9.43 -14.57
CA GLY A 197 49.60 -9.36 -15.99
C GLY A 197 48.40 -9.61 -16.92
N LEU A 198 47.25 -10.01 -16.36
CA LEU A 198 46.05 -10.43 -17.10
C LEU A 198 44.81 -9.55 -16.82
N LEU A 199 44.99 -8.35 -16.25
CA LEU A 199 43.89 -7.45 -15.89
C LEU A 199 42.94 -7.10 -17.04
N SER A 200 43.43 -7.10 -18.29
CA SER A 200 42.61 -6.87 -19.49
C SER A 200 41.86 -8.10 -19.98
N ASN A 201 42.25 -9.28 -19.49
CA ASN A 201 41.69 -10.58 -19.90
C ASN A 201 40.73 -11.15 -18.85
N ILE A 202 40.15 -10.29 -18.01
CA ILE A 202 39.11 -10.65 -17.05
C ILE A 202 37.74 -10.72 -17.72
N GLY A 203 36.82 -11.51 -17.16
CA GLY A 203 35.44 -11.61 -17.63
C GLY A 203 34.45 -11.80 -16.51
N PHE A 204 33.31 -11.13 -16.65
CA PHE A 204 32.13 -11.28 -15.81
C PHE A 204 31.02 -12.01 -16.57
N ARG A 205 30.48 -13.07 -16.00
CA ARG A 205 29.35 -13.80 -16.60
C ARG A 205 28.06 -13.01 -16.42
N HIS A 206 27.62 -12.34 -17.49
CA HIS A 206 26.37 -11.58 -17.52
C HIS A 206 25.18 -12.35 -18.14
N ASP A 207 25.46 -13.43 -18.88
CA ASP A 207 24.45 -14.31 -19.48
C ASP A 207 24.85 -15.79 -19.30
N GLN A 208 24.02 -16.74 -19.74
CA GLN A 208 24.18 -18.18 -19.48
C GLN A 208 25.51 -18.76 -19.99
N TYR A 209 26.03 -18.25 -21.10
CA TYR A 209 27.29 -18.71 -21.72
C TYR A 209 28.27 -17.57 -22.07
N GLU A 210 27.81 -16.32 -22.07
CA GLU A 210 28.56 -15.16 -22.54
C GLU A 210 29.17 -14.37 -21.37
N TYR A 211 30.47 -14.08 -21.48
CA TYR A 211 31.21 -13.24 -20.55
C TYR A 211 31.41 -11.86 -21.14
N LEU A 212 31.19 -10.86 -20.29
CA LEU A 212 31.53 -9.47 -20.57
C LEU A 212 32.94 -9.21 -20.03
N GLY A 213 33.86 -8.89 -20.92
CA GLY A 213 35.24 -8.55 -20.64
C GLY A 213 35.50 -7.06 -20.55
N ALA A 214 36.78 -6.73 -20.31
CA ALA A 214 37.26 -5.36 -20.34
C ALA A 214 36.83 -4.66 -21.64
N ARG A 215 36.41 -3.39 -21.52
CA ARG A 215 36.04 -2.52 -22.65
C ARG A 215 34.84 -3.05 -23.45
N GLY A 216 33.98 -3.86 -22.83
CA GLY A 216 32.73 -4.35 -23.42
C GLY A 216 32.89 -5.55 -24.36
N LEU A 217 34.07 -6.17 -24.40
CA LEU A 217 34.33 -7.34 -25.24
C LEU A 217 33.47 -8.52 -24.78
N LYS A 218 32.69 -9.10 -25.69
CA LYS A 218 31.91 -10.32 -25.42
C LYS A 218 32.70 -11.55 -25.83
N PHE A 219 32.82 -12.52 -24.93
CA PHE A 219 33.59 -13.75 -25.21
C PHE A 219 33.02 -14.97 -24.48
N PHE A 220 33.47 -16.16 -24.90
CA PHE A 220 33.02 -17.45 -24.38
C PHE A 220 34.22 -18.24 -23.85
N ILE A 221 34.02 -19.11 -22.86
CA ILE A 221 35.08 -20.04 -22.45
C ILE A 221 35.30 -21.05 -23.58
N PHE A 222 36.56 -21.31 -23.96
CA PHE A 222 36.88 -22.31 -24.97
C PHE A 222 36.39 -23.71 -24.55
N PRO A 223 35.71 -24.49 -25.44
CA PRO A 223 35.13 -25.79 -25.08
C PRO A 223 36.10 -26.81 -24.49
N GLY A 224 37.40 -26.70 -24.81
CA GLY A 224 38.45 -27.56 -24.27
C GLY A 224 38.91 -27.24 -22.85
N SER A 225 38.44 -26.13 -22.25
CA SER A 225 38.75 -25.73 -20.87
C SER A 225 38.03 -26.62 -19.85
N GLY A 226 38.66 -26.87 -18.70
CA GLY A 226 37.99 -27.54 -17.57
C GLY A 226 36.78 -26.76 -17.04
N LEU A 227 36.75 -25.44 -17.27
CA LEU A 227 35.77 -24.52 -16.73
C LEU A 227 34.58 -24.28 -17.67
N HIS A 228 34.60 -24.83 -18.89
CA HIS A 228 33.53 -24.66 -19.88
C HIS A 228 32.16 -25.11 -19.36
N LYS A 229 32.13 -26.16 -18.52
CA LYS A 229 30.90 -26.64 -17.88
C LYS A 229 30.57 -25.90 -16.58
N VAL A 230 31.58 -25.52 -15.80
CA VAL A 230 31.44 -24.91 -14.46
C VAL A 230 30.93 -23.47 -14.54
N LYS A 231 31.42 -22.70 -15.51
CA LYS A 231 30.99 -21.32 -15.80
C LYS A 231 30.97 -20.40 -14.56
N PRO A 232 32.12 -20.21 -13.89
CA PRO A 232 32.20 -19.34 -12.71
C PRO A 232 31.78 -17.89 -13.05
N LYS A 233 31.39 -17.13 -12.02
CA LYS A 233 30.90 -15.76 -12.22
C LYS A 233 31.98 -14.80 -12.73
N TRP A 234 33.20 -14.97 -12.22
CA TRP A 234 34.37 -14.19 -12.59
C TRP A 234 35.50 -15.11 -13.05
N ILE A 235 36.16 -14.71 -14.13
CA ILE A 235 37.31 -15.42 -14.69
C ILE A 235 38.44 -14.48 -15.08
N MET A 236 39.65 -15.02 -15.09
CA MET A 236 40.77 -14.51 -15.89
C MET A 236 41.12 -15.51 -16.99
N ALA A 237 41.64 -15.02 -18.11
CA ALA A 237 42.13 -15.83 -19.22
C ALA A 237 43.57 -15.44 -19.60
N ALA A 238 44.37 -16.41 -20.04
CA ALA A 238 45.70 -16.11 -20.56
C ALA A 238 45.62 -15.36 -21.89
N GLU A 239 44.70 -15.78 -22.77
CA GLU A 239 44.47 -15.16 -24.07
C GLU A 239 42.98 -15.19 -24.46
N GLN A 240 42.59 -14.22 -25.30
CA GLN A 240 41.26 -14.15 -25.92
C GLN A 240 41.48 -14.17 -27.44
N VAL A 241 41.03 -15.23 -28.10
CA VAL A 241 41.31 -15.48 -29.52
C VAL A 241 40.02 -15.48 -30.32
N GLU A 242 39.98 -14.69 -31.38
CA GLU A 242 38.85 -14.65 -32.32
C GLU A 242 38.97 -15.76 -33.36
N THR A 243 37.94 -16.60 -33.44
CA THR A 243 37.80 -17.65 -34.46
C THR A 243 36.42 -17.54 -35.11
N SER A 244 35.45 -18.38 -34.73
CA SER A 244 34.03 -18.18 -35.03
C SER A 244 33.34 -17.23 -34.04
N LYS A 245 33.83 -17.24 -32.80
CA LYS A 245 33.52 -16.30 -31.72
C LYS A 245 34.83 -15.97 -31.01
N VAL A 246 34.83 -14.95 -30.17
CA VAL A 246 35.96 -14.68 -29.27
C VAL A 246 35.92 -15.71 -28.15
N TYR A 247 36.97 -16.53 -28.04
CA TYR A 247 37.11 -17.55 -27.00
C TYR A 247 38.25 -17.20 -26.05
N ALA A 248 37.97 -17.27 -24.75
CA ALA A 248 38.98 -17.26 -23.71
C ALA A 248 39.63 -18.65 -23.58
N ARG A 249 40.96 -18.68 -23.65
CA ARG A 249 41.76 -19.89 -23.52
C ARG A 249 42.67 -19.78 -22.30
N THR A 250 42.89 -20.93 -21.66
CA THR A 250 43.56 -21.06 -20.37
C THR A 250 42.91 -20.15 -19.32
N VAL A 251 41.80 -20.64 -18.75
CA VAL A 251 40.92 -19.86 -17.89
C VAL A 251 41.05 -20.30 -16.44
N ALA A 252 40.87 -19.38 -15.49
CA ALA A 252 40.66 -19.71 -14.09
C ALA A 252 39.60 -18.85 -13.44
N ARG A 253 38.98 -19.40 -12.39
CA ARG A 253 38.07 -18.66 -11.51
C ARG A 253 38.86 -17.65 -10.68
N ILE A 254 38.31 -16.45 -10.52
CA ILE A 254 38.86 -15.40 -9.66
C ILE A 254 37.74 -14.74 -8.84
N GLU A 255 38.12 -13.97 -7.83
CA GLU A 255 37.19 -13.15 -7.06
C GLU A 255 37.44 -11.65 -7.34
N PRO A 256 36.40 -10.79 -7.35
CA PRO A 256 36.53 -9.38 -7.73
C PRO A 256 37.42 -8.55 -6.78
N GLU A 257 37.52 -8.94 -5.51
CA GLU A 257 38.38 -8.31 -4.52
C GLU A 257 39.87 -8.45 -4.89
N TRP A 258 40.24 -9.56 -5.53
CA TRP A 258 41.60 -9.76 -6.05
C TRP A 258 41.91 -8.79 -7.19
N ILE A 259 40.91 -8.51 -8.04
CA ILE A 259 41.04 -7.56 -9.15
C ILE A 259 41.26 -6.14 -8.61
N GLU A 260 40.48 -5.73 -7.60
CA GLU A 260 40.60 -4.42 -6.96
C GLU A 260 41.98 -4.25 -6.28
N ALA A 261 42.44 -5.27 -5.56
CA ALA A 261 43.76 -5.26 -4.91
C ALA A 261 44.93 -5.20 -5.91
N CYS A 262 44.81 -5.86 -7.08
CA CYS A 262 45.86 -5.88 -8.10
C CYS A 262 45.87 -4.64 -9.01
N ALA A 263 44.80 -3.84 -9.03
CA ALA A 263 44.61 -2.75 -10.00
C ALA A 263 44.27 -1.37 -9.38
N PRO A 264 44.85 -0.94 -8.24
CA PRO A 264 44.48 0.31 -7.58
C PRO A 264 44.69 1.55 -8.46
N HIS A 265 45.64 1.51 -9.40
CA HIS A 265 45.93 2.58 -10.35
C HIS A 265 44.92 2.68 -11.52
N LEU A 266 44.11 1.64 -11.73
CA LEU A 266 43.20 1.52 -12.89
C LEU A 266 41.73 1.59 -12.51
N VAL A 267 41.38 1.23 -11.27
CA VAL A 267 39.99 1.28 -10.81
C VAL A 267 39.46 2.72 -10.77
N LYS A 268 38.18 2.87 -11.06
CA LYS A 268 37.44 4.13 -10.94
C LYS A 268 36.38 3.96 -9.86
N HIS A 269 36.37 4.87 -8.90
CA HIS A 269 35.33 4.94 -7.89
C HIS A 269 34.30 5.99 -8.29
N ASN A 270 33.04 5.59 -8.37
CA ASN A 270 31.91 6.49 -8.56
C ASN A 270 31.08 6.52 -7.28
N TYR A 271 30.77 7.72 -6.79
CA TYR A 271 29.97 7.95 -5.60
C TYR A 271 28.59 8.46 -6.01
N PHE A 272 27.53 7.91 -5.40
CA PHE A 272 26.15 8.29 -5.69
C PHE A 272 25.29 8.10 -4.44
N ASP A 273 24.10 8.70 -4.45
CA ASP A 273 23.12 8.60 -3.36
C ASP A 273 23.67 9.07 -1.99
N PRO A 274 24.19 10.32 -1.89
CA PRO A 274 24.54 10.90 -0.60
C PRO A 274 23.26 11.10 0.22
N HIS A 275 23.20 10.51 1.41
CA HIS A 275 22.03 10.57 2.28
C HIS A 275 22.41 10.64 3.76
N TRP A 276 21.49 11.20 4.54
CA TRP A 276 21.57 11.17 6.00
C TRP A 276 21.25 9.77 6.54
N ALA A 277 22.12 9.24 7.41
CA ALA A 277 21.90 7.97 8.08
C ALA A 277 21.64 8.18 9.58
N LYS A 278 20.36 8.35 9.95
CA LYS A 278 19.90 8.62 11.33
C LYS A 278 20.57 7.76 12.41
N LYS A 279 20.63 6.44 12.21
CA LYS A 279 21.24 5.51 13.18
C LYS A 279 22.74 5.75 13.40
N GLY A 280 23.46 6.11 12.34
CA GLY A 280 24.89 6.40 12.40
C GLY A 280 25.20 7.87 12.74
N ALA A 281 24.17 8.72 12.81
CA ALA A 281 24.27 10.16 12.97
C ALA A 281 25.32 10.80 12.04
N ARG A 282 25.38 10.35 10.78
CA ARG A 282 26.33 10.84 9.78
C ARG A 282 25.79 10.71 8.36
N CYS A 283 26.35 11.50 7.44
CA CYS A 283 26.08 11.39 6.01
C CYS A 283 26.85 10.21 5.40
N MET A 284 26.14 9.39 4.62
CA MET A 284 26.66 8.20 3.95
C MET A 284 26.51 8.33 2.45
N VAL A 285 27.39 7.70 1.69
CA VAL A 285 27.33 7.64 0.23
C VAL A 285 27.59 6.23 -0.26
N SER A 286 26.96 5.86 -1.37
CA SER A 286 27.19 4.57 -2.03
C SER A 286 28.36 4.70 -3.01
N ALA A 287 29.37 3.85 -2.85
CA ALA A 287 30.52 3.76 -3.74
C ALA A 287 30.40 2.55 -4.68
N ARG A 288 30.70 2.76 -5.96
CA ARG A 288 30.84 1.71 -6.98
C ARG A 288 32.25 1.72 -7.54
N THR A 289 32.92 0.57 -7.51
CA THR A 289 34.26 0.39 -8.09
C THR A 289 34.14 -0.24 -9.47
N LEU A 290 34.73 0.40 -10.47
CA LEU A 290 34.72 -0.01 -11.88
C LEU A 290 36.14 -0.27 -12.38
N LEU A 291 36.33 -1.32 -13.17
CA LEU A 291 37.55 -1.55 -13.95
C LEU A 291 37.16 -1.87 -15.39
N TYR A 292 37.65 -1.07 -16.34
CA TYR A 292 37.36 -1.22 -17.78
C TYR A 292 35.87 -1.38 -18.14
N GLY A 293 34.98 -0.73 -17.39
CA GLY A 293 33.53 -0.80 -17.59
C GLY A 293 32.85 -1.97 -16.86
N LEU A 294 33.62 -2.88 -16.25
CA LEU A 294 33.09 -3.94 -15.39
C LEU A 294 32.92 -3.42 -13.97
N THR A 295 31.79 -3.76 -13.34
CA THR A 295 31.53 -3.42 -11.93
C THR A 295 32.14 -4.50 -11.04
N LEU A 296 33.20 -4.15 -10.31
CA LEU A 296 33.86 -5.06 -9.37
C LEU A 296 33.07 -5.14 -8.07
N GLN A 297 32.72 -3.96 -7.52
CA GLN A 297 31.95 -3.83 -6.30
C GLN A 297 30.82 -2.82 -6.51
N ALA A 298 29.59 -3.22 -6.18
CA ALA A 298 28.40 -2.39 -6.32
C ALA A 298 27.89 -1.92 -4.94
N GLY A 299 27.94 -0.61 -4.70
CA GLY A 299 27.18 0.03 -3.62
C GLY A 299 27.75 -0.14 -2.22
N ARG A 300 29.08 -0.14 -2.06
CA ARG A 300 29.70 -0.10 -0.73
C ARG A 300 29.35 1.23 -0.05
N LYS A 301 28.65 1.17 1.07
CA LYS A 301 28.35 2.37 1.86
C LYS A 301 29.62 2.83 2.58
N ILE A 302 30.03 4.06 2.33
CA ILE A 302 31.14 4.71 3.03
C ILE A 302 30.66 6.07 3.57
N PRO A 303 31.36 6.63 4.55
CA PRO A 303 31.09 7.99 4.96
C PRO A 303 31.27 9.02 3.86
N TYR A 304 30.33 9.95 3.73
CA TYR A 304 30.38 10.95 2.68
C TYR A 304 31.43 12.04 2.94
N ASP A 305 31.75 12.29 4.21
CA ASP A 305 32.80 13.24 4.62
C ASP A 305 34.20 12.87 4.08
N HIS A 306 34.46 11.59 3.77
CA HIS A 306 35.70 11.16 3.13
C HIS A 306 35.76 11.49 1.62
N VAL A 307 34.64 11.90 1.03
CA VAL A 307 34.50 12.23 -0.40
C VAL A 307 34.29 13.73 -0.57
N ASP A 308 33.31 14.30 0.14
CA ASP A 308 32.99 15.72 0.14
C ASP A 308 32.50 16.16 1.53
N ALA A 309 33.42 16.68 2.34
CA ALA A 309 33.13 17.13 3.70
C ALA A 309 32.14 18.31 3.74
N LYS A 310 32.17 19.21 2.74
CA LYS A 310 31.31 20.39 2.70
C LYS A 310 29.87 20.00 2.43
N ALA A 311 29.64 19.16 1.42
CA ALA A 311 28.31 18.63 1.11
C ALA A 311 27.78 17.73 2.25
N ALA A 312 28.65 16.93 2.87
CA ALA A 312 28.28 16.13 4.05
C ALA A 312 27.82 17.01 5.22
N ARG A 313 28.51 18.14 5.49
CA ARG A 313 28.11 19.09 6.54
C ARG A 313 26.78 19.77 6.24
N GLU A 314 26.52 20.16 4.99
CA GLU A 314 25.24 20.74 4.61
C GLU A 314 24.08 19.76 4.87
N ILE A 315 24.21 18.52 4.41
CA ILE A 315 23.21 17.47 4.65
C ILE A 315 23.04 17.21 6.15
N PHE A 316 24.14 17.21 6.92
CA PHE A 316 24.08 17.05 8.37
C PHE A 316 23.24 18.16 9.02
N ILE A 317 23.51 19.43 8.73
CA ILE A 317 22.76 20.53 9.37
C ILE A 317 21.28 20.45 8.99
N ARG A 318 20.97 20.29 7.70
CA ARG A 318 19.59 20.22 7.22
C ARG A 318 18.85 19.04 7.86
N SER A 319 19.33 17.82 7.66
CA SER A 319 18.61 16.64 8.14
C SER A 319 18.66 16.48 9.66
N ALA A 320 19.81 16.69 10.30
CA ALA A 320 19.95 16.43 11.73
C ALA A 320 19.38 17.57 12.61
N LEU A 321 19.58 18.83 12.23
CA LEU A 321 19.30 19.98 13.10
C LEU A 321 18.10 20.80 12.65
N VAL A 322 17.85 20.91 11.35
CA VAL A 322 16.67 21.63 10.82
C VAL A 322 15.46 20.69 10.79
N ASP A 323 15.58 19.52 10.16
CA ASP A 323 14.49 18.54 10.02
C ASP A 323 14.28 17.70 11.29
N HIS A 324 15.16 17.87 12.30
CA HIS A 324 15.16 17.12 13.55
C HIS A 324 15.23 15.59 13.37
N ASP A 325 15.85 15.11 12.28
CA ASP A 325 16.06 13.68 12.03
C ASP A 325 17.28 13.11 12.78
N TYR A 326 17.47 13.52 14.03
CA TYR A 326 18.59 13.15 14.88
C TYR A 326 18.11 12.82 16.30
N HIS A 327 18.76 11.83 16.94
CA HIS A 327 18.44 11.49 18.32
C HIS A 327 19.49 12.13 19.24
N SER A 328 19.07 13.09 20.05
CA SER A 328 19.91 13.74 21.05
C SER A 328 19.10 14.11 22.28
N ASN A 329 19.62 13.82 23.46
CA ASN A 329 19.05 14.28 24.74
C ASN A 329 19.70 15.60 25.21
N ALA A 330 20.36 16.31 24.30
CA ALA A 330 21.02 17.56 24.65
C ALA A 330 19.99 18.64 24.97
N PRO A 331 20.22 19.47 25.99
CA PRO A 331 19.25 20.47 26.44
C PRO A 331 18.76 21.40 25.32
N PHE A 332 19.65 21.88 24.45
CA PHE A 332 19.26 22.77 23.35
C PHE A 332 18.34 22.06 22.34
N TYR A 333 18.61 20.78 22.03
CA TYR A 333 17.90 20.05 20.98
C TYR A 333 16.45 19.79 21.41
N VAL A 334 16.25 19.33 22.65
CA VAL A 334 14.92 19.13 23.23
C VAL A 334 14.16 20.45 23.36
N ALA A 335 14.83 21.52 23.78
CA ALA A 335 14.22 22.84 23.91
C ALA A 335 13.80 23.42 22.55
N ASN A 336 14.67 23.33 21.54
CA ASN A 336 14.42 23.82 20.18
C ASN A 336 13.27 23.04 19.52
N GLN A 337 13.25 21.71 19.66
CA GLN A 337 12.18 20.89 19.12
C GLN A 337 10.82 21.29 19.71
N LYS A 338 10.75 21.42 21.04
CA LYS A 338 9.53 21.85 21.73
C LYS A 338 9.09 23.25 21.29
N LEU A 339 10.03 24.18 21.14
CA LEU A 339 9.75 25.54 20.70
C LEU A 339 9.18 25.56 19.27
N LEU A 340 9.77 24.79 18.35
CA LEU A 340 9.29 24.69 16.97
C LEU A 340 7.91 24.03 16.90
N GLU A 341 7.63 23.01 17.73
CA GLU A 341 6.30 22.42 17.86
C GLU A 341 5.26 23.44 18.36
N GLU A 342 5.59 24.20 19.43
CA GLU A 342 4.72 25.27 19.95
C GLU A 342 4.41 26.33 18.88
N VAL A 343 5.43 26.74 18.13
CA VAL A 343 5.30 27.75 17.08
C VAL A 343 4.53 27.21 15.86
N GLY A 344 4.72 25.95 15.48
CA GLY A 344 3.94 25.29 14.42
C GLY A 344 2.45 25.17 14.74
N ILE A 345 2.09 24.90 16.01
CA ILE A 345 0.69 24.91 16.46
C ILE A 345 0.06 26.30 16.26
N ILE A 346 0.81 27.36 16.58
CA ILE A 346 0.35 28.75 16.37
C ILE A 346 0.10 29.03 14.88
N GLN A 347 0.99 28.59 13.98
CA GLN A 347 0.78 28.72 12.53
C GLN A 347 -0.48 28.00 12.05
N HIS A 348 -0.67 26.75 12.49
CA HIS A 348 -1.82 25.95 12.08
C HIS A 348 -3.15 26.52 12.60
N LYS A 349 -3.20 26.98 13.87
CA LYS A 349 -4.40 27.60 14.45
C LYS A 349 -4.69 28.96 13.81
N GLY A 350 -3.69 29.85 13.73
CA GLY A 350 -3.83 31.22 13.23
C GLY A 350 -3.84 31.36 11.70
N ARG A 351 -3.59 30.29 10.94
CA ARG A 351 -3.48 30.27 9.47
C ARG A 351 -2.57 31.36 8.90
N ARG A 352 -1.43 31.64 9.54
CA ARG A 352 -0.47 32.67 9.11
C ARG A 352 0.85 32.04 8.63
N VAL A 353 1.19 32.28 7.37
CA VAL A 353 2.45 31.79 6.75
C VAL A 353 3.65 32.57 7.30
N ASP A 354 3.46 33.87 7.57
CA ASP A 354 4.56 34.81 7.80
C ASP A 354 5.11 34.82 9.25
N LEU A 355 4.67 33.88 10.10
CA LEU A 355 4.94 33.89 11.54
C LEU A 355 6.23 33.17 11.95
N VAL A 356 6.86 32.40 11.05
CA VAL A 356 8.02 31.56 11.35
C VAL A 356 9.07 31.73 10.26
N GLU A 357 10.30 32.04 10.66
CA GLU A 357 11.44 32.08 9.74
C GLU A 357 11.68 30.70 9.07
N ASP A 358 12.00 30.72 7.77
CA ASP A 358 12.08 29.56 6.87
C ASP A 358 13.12 28.50 7.32
N GLU A 359 13.01 27.25 6.84
CA GLU A 359 14.03 26.18 7.02
C GLU A 359 15.43 26.66 6.63
N GLN A 360 15.49 27.55 5.64
CA GLN A 360 16.73 28.19 5.21
C GLN A 360 17.33 29.11 6.29
N TRP A 361 16.50 29.78 7.08
CA TRP A 361 16.96 30.56 8.23
C TRP A 361 17.50 29.64 9.33
N LEU A 362 16.80 28.56 9.67
CA LEU A 362 17.26 27.57 10.66
C LEU A 362 18.61 26.97 10.25
N TYR A 363 18.77 26.66 8.95
CA TYR A 363 20.05 26.24 8.40
C TYR A 363 21.14 27.28 8.67
N HIS A 364 20.92 28.56 8.34
CA HIS A 364 21.91 29.63 8.57
C HIS A 364 22.21 29.89 10.05
N PHE A 365 21.22 29.74 10.93
CA PHE A 365 21.41 29.83 12.37
C PHE A 365 22.41 28.78 12.87
N TYR A 366 22.26 27.52 12.46
CA TYR A 366 23.20 26.46 12.84
C TYR A 366 24.55 26.60 12.10
N ASP A 367 24.52 26.90 10.80
CA ASP A 367 25.71 27.04 9.95
C ASP A 367 26.68 28.11 10.47
N SER A 368 26.14 29.27 10.90
CA SER A 368 26.95 30.37 11.44
C SER A 368 27.59 30.07 12.82
N LYS A 369 27.08 29.08 13.54
CA LYS A 369 27.53 28.73 14.91
C LYS A 369 28.42 27.49 14.96
N LEU A 370 28.28 26.58 13.99
CA LEU A 370 29.00 25.31 13.94
C LEU A 370 30.30 25.45 13.12
N PRO A 371 31.46 24.97 13.63
CA PRO A 371 32.68 24.86 12.84
C PRO A 371 32.54 24.00 11.57
N GLU A 372 33.48 24.14 10.63
CA GLU A 372 33.48 23.42 9.36
C GLU A 372 33.66 21.90 9.53
N GLU A 373 34.24 21.45 10.65
CA GLU A 373 34.51 20.04 10.95
C GLU A 373 33.30 19.30 11.58
N ILE A 374 32.16 19.98 11.75
CA ILE A 374 30.96 19.40 12.35
C ILE A 374 30.04 18.83 11.25
N PHE A 375 30.23 17.56 10.90
CA PHE A 375 29.45 16.84 9.89
C PHE A 375 28.82 15.53 10.40
N SER A 376 28.94 15.25 11.71
CA SER A 376 28.33 14.08 12.34
C SER A 376 27.90 14.38 13.77
N GLY A 377 27.02 13.54 14.32
CA GLY A 377 26.61 13.62 15.72
C GLY A 377 27.77 13.45 16.69
N VAL A 378 28.80 12.65 16.35
CA VAL A 378 29.99 12.49 17.20
C VAL A 378 30.80 13.78 17.28
N ASN A 379 30.99 14.44 16.13
CA ASN A 379 31.68 15.74 16.07
C ASN A 379 30.88 16.80 16.83
N LEU A 380 29.56 16.87 16.62
CA LEU A 380 28.67 17.80 17.30
C LEU A 380 28.70 17.63 18.83
N ASP A 381 28.56 16.39 19.30
CA ASP A 381 28.52 16.07 20.74
C ASP A 381 29.83 16.44 21.44
N THR A 382 30.96 16.19 20.77
CA THR A 382 32.29 16.49 21.30
C THR A 382 32.51 18.00 21.36
N TRP A 383 32.17 18.71 20.28
CA TRP A 383 32.30 20.16 20.20
C TRP A 383 31.38 20.88 21.19
N ARG A 384 30.08 20.54 21.24
CA ARG A 384 29.12 21.27 22.09
C ARG A 384 29.47 21.17 23.56
N LYS A 385 29.95 20.00 24.05
CA LYS A 385 30.36 19.84 25.46
C LYS A 385 31.44 20.83 25.88
N THR A 386 32.25 21.30 24.93
CA THR A 386 33.27 22.32 25.14
C THR A 386 32.68 23.72 24.95
N ALA A 387 31.94 23.95 23.87
CA ALA A 387 31.33 25.25 23.55
C ALA A 387 30.29 25.71 24.59
N GLU A 388 29.44 24.80 25.08
CA GLU A 388 28.38 25.05 26.07
C GLU A 388 28.95 25.43 27.45
N ARG A 389 30.22 25.10 27.75
CA ARG A 389 30.88 25.57 28.98
C ARG A 389 31.16 27.07 28.93
N ALA A 390 31.45 27.61 27.75
CA ALA A 390 31.69 29.03 27.54
C ALA A 390 30.37 29.80 27.33
N ASN A 391 29.45 29.23 26.56
CA ASN A 391 28.12 29.79 26.32
C ASN A 391 27.04 28.69 26.33
N PRO A 392 26.37 28.47 27.47
CA PRO A 392 25.36 27.40 27.62
C PRO A 392 24.17 27.51 26.65
N LYS A 393 23.90 28.72 26.14
CA LYS A 393 22.74 28.99 25.26
C LYS A 393 23.12 29.11 23.78
N ILE A 394 24.34 28.75 23.40
CA ILE A 394 24.85 28.99 22.03
C ILE A 394 23.94 28.41 20.93
N LEU A 395 23.36 27.22 21.13
CA LEU A 395 22.47 26.57 20.15
C LEU A 395 20.97 26.69 20.47
N PHE A 396 20.58 27.41 21.52
CA PHE A 396 19.16 27.55 21.88
C PHE A 396 18.48 28.57 20.97
N LEU A 397 17.33 28.18 20.40
CA LEU A 397 16.40 29.07 19.73
C LEU A 397 15.55 29.81 20.77
N THR A 398 15.20 31.05 20.46
CA THR A 398 14.26 31.88 21.24
C THR A 398 12.98 32.13 20.45
N LYS A 399 11.90 32.59 21.12
CA LYS A 399 10.66 32.90 20.39
C LYS A 399 10.89 34.05 19.42
N GLU A 400 11.68 35.03 19.84
CA GLU A 400 12.08 36.20 19.07
C GLU A 400 12.90 35.82 17.82
N ASP A 401 13.68 34.73 17.87
CA ASP A 401 14.39 34.21 16.70
C ASP A 401 13.44 33.65 15.63
N LEU A 402 12.26 33.17 16.03
CA LEU A 402 11.31 32.47 15.16
C LEU A 402 10.14 33.37 14.72
N THR A 403 9.68 34.29 15.57
CA THR A 403 8.48 35.11 15.30
C THR A 403 8.84 36.53 14.88
N ARG A 404 8.30 36.98 13.74
CA ARG A 404 8.39 38.40 13.33
C ARG A 404 7.59 39.28 14.30
N GLU A 405 8.12 40.45 14.67
CA GLU A 405 7.51 41.39 15.62
C GLU A 405 6.07 41.80 15.21
N GLN A 406 5.07 41.06 15.69
CA GLN A 406 3.69 41.50 15.92
C GLN A 406 3.00 40.48 16.84
N GLU A 407 2.78 40.88 18.09
CA GLU A 407 2.06 40.12 19.12
C GLU A 407 0.58 39.97 18.74
N ASP A 408 0.17 38.78 18.29
CA ASP A 408 -1.21 38.33 18.34
C ASP A 408 -1.21 36.93 18.98
N VAL A 409 -1.48 36.87 20.29
CA VAL A 409 -1.62 35.61 21.02
C VAL A 409 -2.84 34.87 20.49
N VAL A 410 -2.66 33.66 19.96
CA VAL A 410 -3.78 32.77 19.60
C VAL A 410 -4.54 32.42 20.86
N ASN A 411 -5.76 32.95 21.00
CA ASN A 411 -6.64 32.72 22.15
C ASN A 411 -7.23 31.29 22.09
N GLU A 412 -7.16 30.56 23.20
CA GLU A 412 -7.74 29.21 23.33
C GLU A 412 -9.26 29.19 23.09
N TRP A 413 -9.97 30.29 23.36
CA TRP A 413 -11.40 30.40 23.08
C TRP A 413 -11.70 30.38 21.58
N ASP A 414 -10.87 31.06 20.78
CA ASP A 414 -11.07 31.19 19.33
C ASP A 414 -10.70 29.89 18.61
N TYR A 415 -9.72 29.15 19.15
CA TYR A 415 -9.19 27.90 18.60
C TYR A 415 -9.07 26.80 19.68
N PRO A 416 -10.20 26.26 20.17
CA PRO A 416 -10.24 25.28 21.25
C PRO A 416 -9.69 23.91 20.81
N ASP A 417 -9.07 23.17 21.73
CA ASP A 417 -8.55 21.82 21.43
C ASP A 417 -9.65 20.75 21.39
N SER A 418 -10.86 21.07 21.86
CA SER A 418 -11.99 20.16 21.82
C SER A 418 -13.32 20.88 21.61
N LYS A 419 -14.30 20.17 21.04
CA LYS A 419 -15.67 20.62 20.86
C LYS A 419 -16.61 19.71 21.64
N LYS A 420 -17.39 20.29 22.54
CA LYS A 420 -18.44 19.57 23.30
C LYS A 420 -19.76 19.58 22.55
N LEU A 421 -20.41 18.44 22.47
CA LEU A 421 -21.74 18.28 21.89
C LEU A 421 -22.61 17.43 22.81
N GLY A 422 -23.50 18.08 23.58
CA GLY A 422 -24.27 17.39 24.62
C GLY A 422 -23.33 16.77 25.64
N ASN A 423 -23.38 15.44 25.77
CA ASN A 423 -22.52 14.65 26.66
C ASN A 423 -21.21 14.17 26.00
N LEU A 424 -21.03 14.40 24.69
CA LEU A 424 -19.87 13.96 23.91
C LEU A 424 -18.82 15.09 23.81
N THR A 425 -17.54 14.72 23.77
CA THR A 425 -16.41 15.66 23.59
C THR A 425 -15.50 15.13 22.50
N PHE A 426 -15.25 15.94 21.47
CA PHE A 426 -14.43 15.60 20.32
C PHE A 426 -13.17 16.44 20.28
N THR A 427 -12.02 15.81 20.11
CA THR A 427 -10.74 16.52 19.93
C THR A 427 -10.69 17.19 18.56
N LEU A 428 -10.19 18.41 18.51
CA LEU A 428 -10.01 19.19 17.29
C LEU A 428 -8.52 19.24 16.91
N GLN A 429 -8.24 19.04 15.62
CA GLN A 429 -6.94 19.22 15.02
C GLN A 429 -6.98 20.36 14.01
N TYR A 430 -5.93 21.17 13.98
CA TYR A 430 -5.80 22.31 13.10
C TYR A 430 -4.67 22.04 12.12
N ARG A 431 -4.92 22.30 10.84
CA ARG A 431 -3.90 22.25 9.80
C ARG A 431 -4.04 23.49 8.92
N PHE A 432 -2.91 24.12 8.63
CA PHE A 432 -2.83 25.21 7.67
C PHE A 432 -1.88 24.80 6.55
N GLU A 433 -2.45 24.26 5.49
CA GLU A 433 -1.71 23.81 4.32
C GLU A 433 -2.62 23.94 3.10
N PRO A 434 -2.65 25.12 2.47
CA PRO A 434 -3.55 25.38 1.34
C PRO A 434 -3.39 24.33 0.23
N GLY A 435 -4.48 23.64 -0.09
CA GLY A 435 -4.51 22.56 -1.09
C GLY A 435 -4.45 21.15 -0.52
N HIS A 436 -4.14 20.98 0.78
CA HIS A 436 -4.26 19.70 1.46
C HIS A 436 -5.72 19.39 1.83
N ASP A 437 -6.13 18.11 1.76
CA ASP A 437 -7.53 17.72 1.99
C ASP A 437 -8.02 18.00 3.42
N GLU A 438 -7.11 17.86 4.40
CA GLU A 438 -7.35 18.15 5.82
C GLU A 438 -7.14 19.64 6.21
N ASP A 439 -6.90 20.57 5.27
CA ASP A 439 -6.73 22.01 5.59
C ASP A 439 -7.92 22.58 6.36
N GLY A 440 -7.67 23.36 7.40
CA GLY A 440 -8.68 23.89 8.33
C GLY A 440 -8.81 23.07 9.61
N VAL A 441 -10.05 22.88 10.08
CA VAL A 441 -10.34 22.20 11.35
C VAL A 441 -10.87 20.79 11.11
N THR A 442 -10.27 19.82 11.80
CA THR A 442 -10.65 18.40 11.76
C THR A 442 -11.11 17.93 13.12
N ALA A 443 -12.33 17.38 13.21
CA ALA A 443 -12.83 16.71 14.41
C ALA A 443 -12.52 15.21 14.35
N LEU A 444 -11.89 14.69 15.41
CA LEU A 444 -11.64 13.26 15.60
C LEU A 444 -12.90 12.59 16.15
N ILE A 445 -13.47 11.67 15.38
CA ILE A 445 -14.72 10.96 15.69
C ILE A 445 -14.42 9.47 15.89
N PRO A 446 -14.49 8.95 17.12
CA PRO A 446 -14.45 7.50 17.35
C PRO A 446 -15.60 6.80 16.60
N VAL A 447 -15.30 5.67 15.95
CA VAL A 447 -16.25 4.98 15.07
C VAL A 447 -17.57 4.62 15.78
N HIS A 448 -17.51 4.22 17.05
CA HIS A 448 -18.69 3.88 17.86
C HIS A 448 -19.59 5.09 18.22
N GLN A 449 -19.10 6.33 18.06
CA GLN A 449 -19.89 7.56 18.26
C GLN A 449 -20.43 8.12 16.93
N LEU A 450 -20.01 7.56 15.79
CA LEU A 450 -20.29 8.09 14.47
C LEU A 450 -21.81 8.16 14.19
N ASN A 451 -22.58 7.16 14.62
CA ASN A 451 -24.04 7.11 14.42
C ASN A 451 -24.82 8.01 15.39
N GLN A 452 -24.16 8.54 16.44
CA GLN A 452 -24.81 9.35 17.48
C GLN A 452 -24.73 10.86 17.21
N ILE A 453 -23.93 11.28 16.22
CA ILE A 453 -23.70 12.70 15.94
C ILE A 453 -24.50 13.21 14.73
N SER A 454 -24.82 14.50 14.80
CA SER A 454 -25.40 15.25 13.67
C SER A 454 -24.39 16.29 13.16
N GLN A 455 -24.50 16.67 11.89
CA GLN A 455 -23.56 17.62 11.27
C GLN A 455 -23.79 19.07 11.72
N THR A 456 -25.04 19.44 12.02
CA THR A 456 -25.46 20.82 12.29
C THR A 456 -24.58 21.57 13.32
N PRO A 457 -24.18 20.97 14.46
CA PRO A 457 -23.31 21.65 15.43
C PRO A 457 -21.89 21.92 14.91
N PHE A 458 -21.40 21.11 13.97
CA PHE A 458 -20.09 21.27 13.34
C PHE A 458 -20.09 22.31 12.22
N ASP A 459 -21.27 22.65 11.66
CA ASP A 459 -21.39 23.72 10.68
C ASP A 459 -21.05 25.10 11.27
N TRP A 460 -21.09 25.26 12.59
CA TRP A 460 -20.60 26.47 13.26
C TRP A 460 -19.07 26.59 13.30
N LEU A 461 -18.35 25.50 13.01
CA LEU A 461 -16.88 25.44 13.07
C LEU A 461 -16.34 25.84 14.46
N VAL A 462 -15.28 26.65 14.51
CA VAL A 462 -14.69 27.24 15.74
C VAL A 462 -14.84 28.78 15.71
N PRO A 463 -14.87 29.46 16.86
CA PRO A 463 -15.14 30.91 16.90
C PRO A 463 -14.15 31.74 16.06
N GLY A 464 -12.86 31.40 16.07
CA GLY A 464 -11.80 32.12 15.33
C GLY A 464 -11.93 32.08 13.80
N LEU A 465 -12.74 31.17 13.25
CA LEU A 465 -12.99 31.06 11.81
C LEU A 465 -14.44 31.41 11.44
N LEU A 466 -15.27 31.76 12.43
CA LEU A 466 -16.69 32.00 12.22
C LEU A 466 -16.94 33.28 11.41
N GLU A 467 -16.18 34.35 11.64
CA GLU A 467 -16.28 35.59 10.86
C GLU A 467 -15.99 35.34 9.38
N GLU A 468 -14.87 34.68 9.07
CA GLU A 468 -14.49 34.34 7.70
C GLU A 468 -15.56 33.45 7.04
N LYS A 469 -16.11 32.49 7.79
CA LYS A 469 -17.20 31.62 7.33
C LYS A 469 -18.47 32.40 7.02
N CYS A 470 -18.90 33.32 7.89
CA CYS A 470 -20.06 34.18 7.65
C CYS A 470 -19.86 35.05 6.42
N ILE A 471 -18.67 35.64 6.24
CA ILE A 471 -18.31 36.42 5.05
C ILE A 471 -18.41 35.55 3.79
N ALA A 472 -17.84 34.34 3.83
CA ALA A 472 -17.88 33.40 2.70
C ALA A 472 -19.32 33.03 2.35
N LEU A 473 -20.16 32.70 3.33
CA LEU A 473 -21.58 32.37 3.13
C LEU A 473 -22.36 33.53 2.50
N ILE A 474 -22.17 34.76 2.97
CA ILE A 474 -22.84 35.93 2.36
C ILE A 474 -22.34 36.14 0.91
N LYS A 475 -21.06 35.88 0.64
CA LYS A 475 -20.50 35.97 -0.72
C LYS A 475 -21.10 34.93 -1.67
N THR A 476 -21.50 33.74 -1.19
CA THR A 476 -22.10 32.72 -2.07
C THR A 476 -23.57 32.98 -2.41
N LEU A 477 -24.24 33.92 -1.74
CA LEU A 477 -25.62 34.29 -2.05
C LEU A 477 -25.77 34.83 -3.49
N PRO A 478 -26.95 34.60 -4.13
CA PRO A 478 -27.26 35.17 -5.44
C PRO A 478 -27.05 36.68 -5.49
N LYS A 479 -26.53 37.20 -6.61
CA LYS A 479 -26.20 38.64 -6.78
C LYS A 479 -27.35 39.58 -6.39
N GLN A 480 -28.59 39.19 -6.69
CA GLN A 480 -29.79 39.98 -6.39
C GLN A 480 -30.06 40.12 -4.88
N ILE A 481 -29.68 39.11 -4.09
CA ILE A 481 -29.82 39.09 -2.63
C ILE A 481 -28.59 39.75 -1.98
N ARG A 482 -27.38 39.34 -2.42
CA ARG A 482 -26.10 39.78 -1.84
C ARG A 482 -25.88 41.29 -1.85
N LYS A 483 -26.42 42.02 -2.84
CA LYS A 483 -26.28 43.48 -2.96
C LYS A 483 -26.78 44.25 -1.74
N HIS A 484 -27.71 43.68 -0.96
CA HIS A 484 -28.25 44.30 0.26
C HIS A 484 -27.33 44.18 1.48
N PHE A 485 -26.26 43.38 1.38
CA PHE A 485 -25.32 43.07 2.46
C PHE A 485 -23.91 43.60 2.16
N VAL A 486 -23.76 44.54 1.22
CA VAL A 486 -22.48 45.16 0.89
C VAL A 486 -22.33 46.44 1.71
N PRO A 487 -21.19 46.67 2.41
CA PRO A 487 -19.97 45.85 2.44
C PRO A 487 -20.12 44.53 3.24
N VAL A 488 -19.76 43.40 2.62
CA VAL A 488 -19.94 42.07 3.22
C VAL A 488 -19.14 41.87 4.51
N PRO A 489 -17.85 42.25 4.59
CA PRO A 489 -17.07 42.10 5.82
C PRO A 489 -17.68 42.85 7.01
N GLU A 490 -18.05 44.11 6.82
CA GLU A 490 -18.68 44.93 7.86
C GLU A 490 -20.04 44.36 8.29
N THR A 491 -20.84 43.90 7.34
CA THR A 491 -22.15 43.31 7.62
C THR A 491 -22.02 42.01 8.43
N ALA A 492 -21.07 41.14 8.06
CA ALA A 492 -20.78 39.91 8.81
C ALA A 492 -20.31 40.21 10.24
N LYS A 493 -19.41 41.19 10.40
CA LYS A 493 -18.94 41.65 11.71
C LYS A 493 -20.08 42.16 12.59
N ARG A 494 -20.99 42.96 12.03
CA ARG A 494 -22.21 43.43 12.73
C ARG A 494 -23.16 42.30 13.11
N CYS A 495 -23.23 41.22 12.33
CA CYS A 495 -24.01 40.05 12.72
C CYS A 495 -23.45 39.40 14.00
N LEU A 496 -22.12 39.34 14.11
CA LEU A 496 -21.35 38.69 15.18
C LEU A 496 -21.13 39.56 16.43
N GLU A 497 -21.52 40.85 16.41
CA GLU A 497 -21.60 41.68 17.63
C GLU A 497 -22.52 41.07 18.70
N ILE A 498 -23.47 40.22 18.27
CA ILE A 498 -24.26 39.39 19.17
C ILE A 498 -23.72 37.97 19.07
N GLU A 499 -23.23 37.45 20.19
CA GLU A 499 -22.69 36.11 20.28
C GLU A 499 -23.77 35.06 19.91
N PRO A 500 -23.48 34.13 19.00
CA PRO A 500 -24.40 33.04 18.70
C PRO A 500 -24.52 32.09 19.90
N ASP A 501 -25.70 31.53 20.10
CA ASP A 501 -25.92 30.48 21.11
C ASP A 501 -25.45 29.09 20.64
N PHE A 502 -24.92 29.00 19.41
CA PHE A 502 -24.49 27.79 18.72
C PHE A 502 -25.57 26.71 18.62
N LYS A 503 -26.84 27.10 18.69
CA LYS A 503 -28.00 26.20 18.57
C LYS A 503 -28.61 26.30 17.18
N GLY A 504 -29.05 25.16 16.66
CA GLY A 504 -29.66 25.08 15.33
C GLY A 504 -28.66 25.32 14.19
N ALA A 505 -29.19 25.62 13.00
CA ALA A 505 -28.38 25.78 11.80
C ALA A 505 -27.77 27.19 11.68
N LEU A 506 -26.48 27.28 11.36
CA LEU A 506 -25.77 28.55 11.15
C LEU A 506 -26.47 29.43 10.10
N GLN A 507 -27.00 28.83 9.03
CA GLN A 507 -27.68 29.53 7.95
C GLN A 507 -28.98 30.19 8.42
N GLU A 508 -29.73 29.53 9.30
CA GLU A 508 -30.96 30.08 9.89
C GLU A 508 -30.63 31.24 10.82
N TRP A 509 -29.65 31.06 11.70
CA TRP A 509 -29.21 32.12 12.61
C TRP A 509 -28.71 33.33 11.82
N LEU A 510 -27.78 33.13 10.88
CA LEU A 510 -27.21 34.20 10.07
C LEU A 510 -28.28 34.89 9.21
N GLY A 511 -29.17 34.13 8.58
CA GLY A 511 -30.28 34.67 7.80
C GLY A 511 -31.21 35.56 8.63
N ASN A 512 -31.54 35.13 9.86
CA ASN A 512 -32.34 35.92 10.79
C ASN A 512 -31.61 37.19 11.25
N ARG A 513 -30.29 37.12 11.50
CA ARG A 513 -29.47 38.31 11.84
C ARG A 513 -29.44 39.30 10.69
N LEU A 514 -29.18 38.85 9.47
CA LEU A 514 -29.16 39.68 8.27
C LEU A 514 -30.51 40.34 7.99
N ARG A 515 -31.61 39.59 8.17
CA ARG A 515 -32.97 40.12 8.05
C ARG A 515 -33.25 41.21 9.08
N LYS A 516 -32.82 41.04 10.34
CA LYS A 516 -32.99 42.08 11.37
C LYS A 516 -32.18 43.34 11.05
N LEU A 517 -31.02 43.21 10.41
CA LEU A 517 -30.18 44.36 10.05
C LEU A 517 -30.65 45.11 8.79
N THR A 518 -31.26 44.41 7.82
CA THR A 518 -31.55 44.98 6.48
C THR A 518 -33.01 44.94 6.06
N GLY A 519 -33.85 44.16 6.75
CA GLY A 519 -35.25 43.89 6.38
C GLY A 519 -35.44 42.76 5.37
N GLU A 520 -34.38 42.35 4.65
CA GLU A 520 -34.49 41.36 3.56
C GLU A 520 -34.50 39.92 4.09
N ALA A 521 -35.45 39.10 3.63
CA ALA A 521 -35.54 37.70 4.01
C ALA A 521 -34.76 36.81 3.03
N ILE A 522 -33.92 35.92 3.55
CA ILE A 522 -33.13 34.97 2.75
C ILE A 522 -33.79 33.60 2.81
N PRO A 523 -34.23 33.01 1.69
CA PRO A 523 -34.77 31.66 1.68
C PRO A 523 -33.63 30.63 1.89
N LEU A 524 -33.90 29.55 2.61
CA LEU A 524 -32.88 28.55 2.98
C LEU A 524 -32.17 27.90 1.79
N ASN A 525 -32.85 27.80 0.64
CA ASN A 525 -32.28 27.26 -0.59
C ASN A 525 -31.34 28.23 -1.33
N ALA A 526 -31.19 29.48 -0.87
CA ALA A 526 -30.27 30.45 -1.47
C ALA A 526 -28.81 30.26 -1.02
N TRP A 527 -28.56 29.49 0.04
CA TRP A 527 -27.22 29.24 0.55
C TRP A 527 -26.52 28.18 -0.29
N VAL A 528 -25.36 28.52 -0.88
CA VAL A 528 -24.57 27.59 -1.70
C VAL A 528 -23.33 27.17 -0.92
N MET A 529 -23.41 26.03 -0.22
CA MET A 529 -22.33 25.53 0.64
C MET A 529 -21.12 25.02 -0.15
N ASP A 530 -21.33 24.46 -1.34
CA ASP A 530 -20.25 23.89 -2.14
C ASP A 530 -19.23 24.94 -2.59
N ALA A 531 -19.67 26.19 -2.76
CA ALA A 531 -18.82 27.31 -3.15
C ALA A 531 -17.99 27.91 -1.99
N VAL A 532 -18.22 27.47 -0.76
CA VAL A 532 -17.39 27.86 0.40
C VAL A 532 -16.08 27.05 0.38
N ALA A 533 -14.96 27.72 0.65
CA ALA A 533 -13.65 27.08 0.71
C ALA A 533 -13.62 25.94 1.74
N ASN A 534 -12.83 24.90 1.45
CA ASN A 534 -12.84 23.67 2.24
C ASN A 534 -12.43 23.90 3.71
N HIS A 535 -11.48 24.80 3.98
CA HIS A 535 -11.03 25.11 5.34
C HIS A 535 -12.10 25.77 6.23
N LEU A 536 -13.17 26.30 5.64
CA LEU A 536 -14.34 26.86 6.33
C LEU A 536 -15.47 25.85 6.51
N LYS A 537 -15.21 24.57 6.21
CA LYS A 537 -16.10 23.42 6.49
C LYS A 537 -15.40 22.54 7.52
N MET A 538 -16.14 21.94 8.45
CA MET A 538 -15.53 20.96 9.37
C MET A 538 -15.07 19.74 8.56
N ASN A 539 -13.87 19.25 8.83
CA ASN A 539 -13.43 17.94 8.40
C ASN A 539 -13.67 16.92 9.52
N PHE A 540 -13.95 15.68 9.17
CA PHE A 540 -14.16 14.60 10.12
C PHE A 540 -13.14 13.52 9.87
N ARG A 541 -12.50 13.05 10.94
CA ARG A 541 -11.55 11.94 10.90
C ARG A 541 -12.10 10.81 11.76
N VAL A 542 -12.51 9.72 11.11
CA VAL A 542 -13.06 8.55 11.78
C VAL A 542 -11.90 7.66 12.24
N ILE A 543 -11.87 7.36 13.54
CA ILE A 543 -10.82 6.56 14.17
C ILE A 543 -11.40 5.31 14.82
N ASP A 544 -10.62 4.23 14.87
CA ASP A 544 -10.96 3.03 15.62
C ASP A 544 -10.61 3.16 17.12
N ASP A 545 -10.82 2.09 17.88
CA ASP A 545 -10.55 2.06 19.33
C ASP A 545 -9.05 2.11 19.70
N GLN A 546 -8.15 2.09 18.71
CA GLN A 546 -6.68 2.22 18.86
C GLN A 546 -6.16 3.57 18.34
N ASP A 547 -7.05 4.55 18.13
CA ASP A 547 -6.78 5.87 17.53
C ASP A 547 -6.24 5.78 16.08
N LYS A 548 -6.42 4.65 15.40
CA LYS A 548 -6.00 4.49 14.01
C LYS A 548 -7.06 5.05 13.07
N LEU A 549 -6.59 5.77 12.05
CA LEU A 549 -7.44 6.32 10.99
C LEU A 549 -8.15 5.21 10.20
N LEU A 550 -9.47 5.26 10.16
CA LEU A 550 -10.32 4.46 9.28
C LEU A 550 -10.64 5.21 7.97
N ASP A 551 -11.05 6.47 8.09
CA ASP A 551 -11.38 7.34 6.95
C ASP A 551 -11.41 8.81 7.38
N TYR A 552 -11.46 9.71 6.40
CA TYR A 552 -11.67 11.13 6.66
C TYR A 552 -12.46 11.80 5.53
N GLY A 553 -13.09 12.93 5.85
CA GLY A 553 -13.80 13.73 4.86
C GLY A 553 -14.72 14.76 5.47
N ARG A 554 -15.30 15.62 4.61
CA ARG A 554 -16.16 16.74 5.02
C ARG A 554 -17.65 16.44 4.92
N ASP A 555 -18.01 15.22 4.52
CA ASP A 555 -19.40 14.77 4.38
C ASP A 555 -19.68 13.69 5.44
N LEU A 556 -20.19 14.14 6.58
CA LEU A 556 -20.48 13.26 7.72
C LEU A 556 -21.47 12.16 7.36
N LYS A 557 -22.48 12.47 6.51
CA LYS A 557 -23.49 11.49 6.09
C LYS A 557 -22.88 10.37 5.24
N LYS A 558 -21.91 10.69 4.38
CA LYS A 558 -21.17 9.65 3.63
C LYS A 558 -20.34 8.77 4.54
N LEU A 559 -19.65 9.35 5.51
CA LEU A 559 -18.87 8.60 6.50
C LEU A 559 -19.79 7.70 7.33
N GLN A 560 -20.90 8.23 7.85
CA GLN A 560 -21.93 7.45 8.56
C GLN A 560 -22.44 6.29 7.71
N ALA A 561 -22.85 6.53 6.45
CA ALA A 561 -23.37 5.49 5.57
C ALA A 561 -22.36 4.40 5.24
N LYS A 562 -21.06 4.72 5.16
CA LYS A 562 -19.99 3.76 4.88
C LYS A 562 -19.65 2.90 6.10
N TYR A 563 -19.64 3.51 7.28
CA TYR A 563 -19.21 2.89 8.54
C TYR A 563 -20.38 2.54 9.47
N THR A 564 -21.63 2.50 8.99
CA THR A 564 -22.82 2.25 9.82
C THR A 564 -22.72 0.92 10.58
N ALA A 565 -22.33 -0.15 9.88
CA ALA A 565 -22.21 -1.48 10.48
C ALA A 565 -21.06 -1.56 11.48
N GLU A 566 -19.87 -1.06 11.12
CA GLU A 566 -18.70 -1.05 12.01
C GLU A 566 -18.93 -0.19 13.26
N ALA A 567 -19.60 0.96 13.12
CA ALA A 567 -20.01 1.82 14.23
C ALA A 567 -20.99 1.10 15.16
N GLY A 568 -21.97 0.39 14.58
CA GLY A 568 -22.93 -0.42 15.32
C GLY A 568 -22.28 -1.60 16.04
N ASP A 569 -21.39 -2.33 15.38
CA ASP A 569 -20.68 -3.48 15.96
C ASP A 569 -19.72 -3.05 17.09
N SER A 570 -18.99 -1.95 16.89
CA SER A 570 -18.11 -1.38 17.91
C SER A 570 -18.93 -0.86 19.11
N PHE A 571 -20.07 -0.19 18.86
CA PHE A 571 -20.99 0.19 19.93
C PHE A 571 -21.59 -1.03 20.65
N ASP A 572 -22.00 -2.06 19.92
CA ASP A 572 -22.59 -3.29 20.49
C ASP A 572 -21.57 -4.04 21.37
N GLN A 573 -20.27 -4.00 21.05
CA GLN A 573 -19.18 -4.54 21.88
C GLN A 573 -18.92 -3.70 23.13
N ILE A 574 -19.00 -2.38 23.00
CA ILE A 574 -18.88 -1.44 24.13
C ILE A 574 -20.04 -1.68 25.10
N ALA A 575 -21.27 -1.73 24.58
CA ALA A 575 -22.47 -1.96 25.35
C ALA A 575 -22.68 -3.42 25.82
N SER A 576 -21.87 -4.40 25.39
CA SER A 576 -22.13 -5.80 25.75
C SER A 576 -22.01 -6.07 27.24
N ASP A 577 -21.14 -5.33 27.94
CA ASP A 577 -20.96 -5.43 29.38
C ASP A 577 -22.08 -4.71 30.17
N GLU A 578 -22.96 -3.98 29.48
CA GLU A 578 -23.99 -3.11 30.05
C GLU A 578 -25.39 -3.63 29.69
N LEU A 579 -26.20 -3.99 30.71
CA LEU A 579 -27.60 -4.43 30.58
C LEU A 579 -27.79 -5.60 29.60
N GLN A 580 -27.09 -6.71 29.84
CA GLN A 580 -27.24 -7.95 29.08
C GLN A 580 -28.05 -8.99 29.86
N TYR A 581 -29.34 -9.11 29.52
CA TYR A 581 -30.21 -10.20 29.97
C TYR A 581 -30.33 -11.25 28.86
N THR A 582 -30.26 -12.53 29.17
CA THR A 582 -30.35 -13.63 28.18
C THR A 582 -31.10 -14.82 28.78
N GLY A 583 -31.73 -15.65 27.96
CA GLY A 583 -32.30 -16.93 28.40
C GLY A 583 -33.66 -16.85 29.08
N PHE A 584 -34.38 -15.72 28.94
CA PHE A 584 -35.68 -15.53 29.57
C PHE A 584 -36.82 -16.12 28.72
N ILE A 585 -37.73 -16.86 29.35
CA ILE A 585 -38.95 -17.38 28.70
C ILE A 585 -40.23 -16.63 29.12
N GLN A 586 -40.08 -15.68 30.05
CA GLN A 586 -41.11 -14.80 30.58
C GLN A 586 -40.47 -13.45 30.89
N TRP A 587 -41.27 -12.41 31.15
CA TRP A 587 -40.73 -11.12 31.58
C TRP A 587 -40.00 -11.30 32.91
N GLY A 588 -38.66 -11.26 32.88
CA GLY A 588 -37.79 -11.56 34.02
C GLY A 588 -36.64 -10.56 34.17
N PHE A 589 -36.80 -9.40 33.57
CA PHE A 589 -35.89 -8.27 33.56
C PHE A 589 -36.67 -7.00 33.91
N ASP A 590 -35.94 -5.94 34.27
CA ASP A 590 -36.54 -4.66 34.67
C ASP A 590 -37.25 -3.95 33.50
N ASP A 591 -38.11 -3.00 33.83
CA ASP A 591 -38.78 -2.15 32.85
C ASP A 591 -37.77 -1.38 31.99
N LEU A 592 -37.97 -1.37 30.67
CA LEU A 592 -37.00 -0.84 29.72
C LEU A 592 -37.23 0.66 29.47
N PRO A 593 -36.31 1.57 29.87
CA PRO A 593 -36.45 3.00 29.61
C PRO A 593 -36.31 3.31 28.11
N GLU A 594 -36.83 4.44 27.61
CA GLU A 594 -36.68 4.79 26.18
C GLU A 594 -35.21 4.95 25.75
N THR A 595 -34.38 5.45 26.67
CA THR A 595 -32.93 5.61 26.50
C THR A 595 -32.23 5.11 27.76
N TYR A 596 -31.05 4.54 27.58
CA TYR A 596 -30.18 4.08 28.65
C TYR A 596 -28.83 4.79 28.57
N GLU A 597 -28.47 5.51 29.64
CA GLU A 597 -27.18 6.20 29.74
C GLU A 597 -26.19 5.35 30.54
N PHE A 598 -24.97 5.17 30.02
CA PHE A 598 -23.91 4.43 30.70
C PHE A 598 -22.53 5.09 30.49
N ILE A 599 -21.55 4.74 31.31
CA ILE A 599 -20.19 5.29 31.25
C ILE A 599 -19.19 4.18 31.00
N GLN A 600 -18.38 4.32 29.95
CA GLN A 600 -17.29 3.38 29.67
C GLN A 600 -16.03 4.13 29.27
N LYS A 601 -14.89 3.72 29.83
CA LYS A 601 -13.59 4.39 29.64
C LYS A 601 -13.62 5.92 29.89
N GLY A 602 -14.47 6.37 30.82
CA GLY A 602 -14.62 7.80 31.18
C GLY A 602 -15.48 8.62 30.21
N GLN A 603 -16.09 8.01 29.19
CA GLN A 603 -17.01 8.65 28.25
C GLN A 603 -18.46 8.24 28.54
N ARG A 604 -19.40 9.17 28.35
CA ARG A 604 -20.84 8.93 28.51
C ARG A 604 -21.45 8.50 27.18
N PHE A 605 -22.19 7.40 27.20
CA PHE A 605 -22.91 6.84 26.07
C PHE A 605 -24.40 6.90 26.31
N ILE A 606 -25.17 7.04 25.23
CA ILE A 606 -26.63 6.91 25.23
C ILE A 606 -26.97 5.82 24.23
N GLY A 607 -27.69 4.80 24.68
CA GLY A 607 -28.22 3.75 23.82
C GLY A 607 -29.69 3.49 24.03
N PHE A 608 -30.25 2.61 23.22
CA PHE A 608 -31.68 2.31 23.17
C PHE A 608 -31.88 0.82 23.54
N PRO A 609 -32.36 0.50 24.75
CA PRO A 609 -32.55 -0.88 25.16
C PRO A 609 -33.74 -1.52 24.44
N ALA A 610 -33.60 -2.79 24.08
CA ALA A 610 -34.59 -3.55 23.35
C ALA A 610 -34.56 -5.03 23.75
N ILE A 611 -35.70 -5.70 23.59
CA ILE A 611 -35.83 -7.15 23.82
C ILE A 611 -35.39 -7.82 22.53
N ILE A 612 -34.54 -8.83 22.60
CA ILE A 612 -34.03 -9.54 21.42
C ILE A 612 -34.58 -10.98 21.36
N ASP A 613 -34.76 -11.49 20.14
CA ASP A 613 -35.11 -12.90 19.91
C ASP A 613 -33.84 -13.78 19.96
N GLU A 614 -33.77 -14.72 20.90
CA GLU A 614 -32.68 -15.70 21.02
C GLU A 614 -33.09 -17.10 20.51
N GLY A 615 -34.29 -17.24 19.96
CA GLY A 615 -34.83 -18.48 19.40
C GLY A 615 -35.69 -19.27 20.39
N ASP A 616 -35.08 -19.87 21.41
CA ASP A 616 -35.80 -20.59 22.48
C ASP A 616 -36.05 -19.74 23.74
N ALA A 617 -35.49 -18.54 23.77
CA ALA A 617 -35.63 -17.54 24.82
C ALA A 617 -35.63 -16.12 24.24
N VAL A 618 -35.73 -15.12 25.12
CA VAL A 618 -35.48 -13.71 24.82
C VAL A 618 -34.38 -13.17 25.72
N GLY A 619 -33.70 -12.16 25.20
CA GLY A 619 -32.73 -11.35 25.94
C GLY A 619 -33.08 -9.86 25.90
N VAL A 620 -32.23 -9.04 26.51
CA VAL A 620 -32.27 -7.58 26.39
C VAL A 620 -30.87 -7.10 26.05
N ARG A 621 -30.79 -6.17 25.09
CA ARG A 621 -29.54 -5.52 24.66
C ARG A 621 -29.77 -4.04 24.41
N ILE A 622 -28.69 -3.28 24.44
CA ILE A 622 -28.65 -1.85 24.11
C ILE A 622 -28.15 -1.69 22.68
N PHE A 623 -28.82 -0.83 21.90
CA PHE A 623 -28.44 -0.50 20.52
C PHE A 623 -28.06 0.99 20.37
N ASP A 624 -27.25 1.29 19.37
CA ASP A 624 -26.73 2.63 19.05
C ASP A 624 -27.79 3.59 18.48
N THR A 625 -28.82 3.05 17.84
CA THR A 625 -29.88 3.81 17.17
C THR A 625 -31.28 3.33 17.53
N ARG A 626 -32.21 4.29 17.65
CA ARG A 626 -33.62 4.02 17.97
C ARG A 626 -34.30 3.08 16.95
N PRO A 627 -34.15 3.25 15.62
CA PRO A 627 -34.82 2.36 14.66
C PRO A 627 -34.34 0.89 14.72
N LYS A 628 -33.04 0.68 14.96
CA LYS A 628 -32.46 -0.67 15.16
C LYS A 628 -33.05 -1.30 16.42
N ALA A 629 -33.07 -0.57 17.53
CA ALA A 629 -33.67 -1.02 18.78
C ALA A 629 -35.15 -1.37 18.63
N GLU A 630 -35.94 -0.53 17.96
CA GLU A 630 -37.39 -0.76 17.77
C GLU A 630 -37.66 -2.03 16.95
N THR A 631 -36.87 -2.27 15.89
CA THR A 631 -36.99 -3.47 15.05
C THR A 631 -36.70 -4.75 15.86
N GLU A 632 -35.59 -4.76 16.60
CA GLU A 632 -35.21 -5.90 17.42
C GLU A 632 -36.21 -6.11 18.58
N HIS A 633 -36.63 -5.02 19.23
CA HIS A 633 -37.62 -5.04 20.31
C HIS A 633 -38.94 -5.68 19.87
N GLN A 634 -39.43 -5.37 18.67
CA GLN A 634 -40.64 -6.01 18.13
C GLN A 634 -40.44 -7.51 17.92
N ALA A 635 -39.31 -7.93 17.36
CA ALA A 635 -39.00 -9.34 17.18
C ALA A 635 -38.91 -10.09 18.53
N GLY A 636 -38.22 -9.50 19.51
CA GLY A 636 -38.14 -10.02 20.87
C GLY A 636 -39.50 -10.11 21.57
N LEU A 637 -40.36 -9.11 21.43
CA LEU A 637 -41.73 -9.16 21.95
C LEU A 637 -42.54 -10.31 21.33
N ILE A 638 -42.48 -10.49 20.00
CA ILE A 638 -43.16 -11.60 19.32
C ILE A 638 -42.70 -12.95 19.87
N ARG A 639 -41.38 -13.12 20.06
CA ARG A 639 -40.81 -14.33 20.68
C ARG A 639 -41.34 -14.52 22.10
N LEU A 640 -41.35 -13.47 22.91
CA LEU A 640 -41.82 -13.53 24.29
C LEU A 640 -43.30 -13.94 24.37
N PHE A 641 -44.15 -13.36 23.52
CA PHE A 641 -45.56 -13.79 23.39
C PHE A 641 -45.66 -15.25 22.95
N GLN A 642 -44.85 -15.69 21.98
CA GLN A 642 -44.82 -17.08 21.51
C GLN A 642 -44.44 -18.07 22.63
N LEU A 643 -43.49 -17.70 23.49
CA LEU A 643 -43.06 -18.50 24.64
C LEU A 643 -44.15 -18.59 25.72
N GLN A 644 -44.81 -17.46 26.02
CA GLN A 644 -45.91 -17.39 26.99
C GLN A 644 -47.19 -18.12 26.51
N LEU A 645 -47.45 -18.09 25.19
CA LEU A 645 -48.62 -18.69 24.56
C LEU A 645 -48.30 -20.04 23.92
N ARG A 646 -47.31 -20.79 24.42
CA ARG A 646 -46.83 -22.03 23.79
C ARG A 646 -47.96 -23.04 23.49
N LYS A 647 -48.94 -23.17 24.39
CA LYS A 647 -50.09 -24.08 24.22
C LYS A 647 -51.01 -23.60 23.09
N GLU A 648 -51.32 -22.31 23.07
CA GLU A 648 -52.18 -21.64 22.11
C GLU A 648 -51.52 -21.61 20.72
N CYS A 649 -50.23 -21.26 20.63
CA CYS A 649 -49.47 -21.33 19.38
C CYS A 649 -49.44 -22.76 18.83
N THR A 650 -49.23 -23.77 19.68
CA THR A 650 -49.29 -25.19 19.27
C THR A 650 -50.68 -25.57 18.77
N TYR A 651 -51.74 -25.08 19.44
CA TYR A 651 -53.11 -25.29 19.01
C TYR A 651 -53.38 -24.64 17.64
N VAL A 652 -52.96 -23.39 17.43
CA VAL A 652 -53.10 -22.67 16.16
C VAL A 652 -52.39 -23.42 15.03
N LEU A 653 -51.12 -23.80 15.23
CA LEU A 653 -50.33 -24.52 14.22
C LEU A 653 -50.93 -25.87 13.80
N LYS A 654 -51.73 -26.49 14.68
CA LYS A 654 -52.42 -27.76 14.42
C LYS A 654 -53.82 -27.59 13.80
N ASN A 655 -54.56 -26.55 14.20
CA ASN A 655 -55.99 -26.43 13.92
C ASN A 655 -56.36 -25.30 12.95
N MET A 656 -55.43 -24.41 12.60
CA MET A 656 -55.72 -23.36 11.63
C MET A 656 -56.08 -23.94 10.25
N PRO A 657 -56.90 -23.24 9.46
CA PRO A 657 -57.22 -23.65 8.09
C PRO A 657 -55.94 -23.87 7.27
N GLN A 658 -55.74 -25.11 6.80
CA GLN A 658 -54.53 -25.52 6.09
C GLN A 658 -54.86 -26.52 4.98
N SER A 659 -53.99 -26.59 3.98
CA SER A 659 -54.04 -27.57 2.89
C SER A 659 -52.62 -27.96 2.51
N ALA A 660 -52.33 -29.26 2.45
CA ALA A 660 -51.00 -29.76 2.07
C ALA A 660 -50.56 -29.25 0.68
N ALA A 661 -51.51 -29.12 -0.25
CA ALA A 661 -51.25 -28.56 -1.57
C ALA A 661 -50.84 -27.07 -1.50
N VAL A 662 -51.43 -26.32 -0.57
CA VAL A 662 -51.14 -24.89 -0.36
C VAL A 662 -49.78 -24.71 0.30
N GLU A 663 -49.45 -25.52 1.30
CA GLU A 663 -48.11 -25.52 1.93
C GLU A 663 -47.02 -25.81 0.89
N LEU A 664 -47.20 -26.85 0.07
CA LEU A 664 -46.28 -27.18 -1.03
C LEU A 664 -46.16 -26.04 -2.06
N THR A 665 -47.26 -25.37 -2.36
CA THR A 665 -47.26 -24.22 -3.28
C THR A 665 -46.53 -23.03 -2.66
N TYR A 666 -46.73 -22.77 -1.37
CA TYR A 666 -46.07 -21.69 -0.63
C TYR A 666 -44.54 -21.85 -0.61
N HIS A 667 -44.05 -23.06 -0.35
CA HIS A 667 -42.61 -23.37 -0.38
C HIS A 667 -41.98 -23.24 -1.78
N ARG A 668 -42.79 -23.24 -2.84
CA ARG A 668 -42.35 -23.08 -4.23
C ARG A 668 -42.60 -21.68 -4.79
N LEU A 669 -43.04 -20.73 -3.95
CA LEU A 669 -43.23 -19.36 -4.40
C LEU A 669 -41.89 -18.77 -4.88
N PRO A 670 -41.91 -17.92 -5.91
CA PRO A 670 -40.72 -17.26 -6.39
C PRO A 670 -40.19 -16.29 -5.32
N LYS A 671 -38.89 -16.00 -5.36
CA LYS A 671 -38.32 -14.89 -4.59
C LYS A 671 -38.95 -13.56 -5.03
N HIS A 672 -39.00 -12.59 -4.12
CA HIS A 672 -39.39 -11.22 -4.49
C HIS A 672 -38.40 -10.67 -5.54
N PRO A 673 -38.85 -9.90 -6.54
CA PRO A 673 -37.97 -9.34 -7.57
C PRO A 673 -36.85 -8.38 -7.10
N ILE A 674 -36.85 -7.96 -5.82
CA ILE A 674 -36.02 -6.86 -5.30
C ILE A 674 -35.60 -7.16 -3.86
N ILE A 675 -36.53 -7.63 -3.01
CA ILE A 675 -36.23 -8.00 -1.63
C ILE A 675 -35.51 -9.35 -1.61
N ASP A 676 -34.29 -9.40 -1.10
CA ASP A 676 -33.62 -10.67 -0.82
C ASP A 676 -33.99 -11.14 0.59
N SER A 677 -34.61 -12.32 0.68
CA SER A 677 -34.93 -12.96 1.96
C SER A 677 -34.14 -14.26 2.05
N SER A 678 -33.11 -14.26 2.89
CA SER A 678 -32.32 -15.45 3.26
C SER A 678 -33.02 -16.33 4.31
N ARG A 679 -34.16 -15.88 4.84
CA ARG A 679 -34.92 -16.57 5.89
C ARG A 679 -35.52 -17.88 5.38
N GLU A 680 -35.54 -18.90 6.23
CA GLU A 680 -36.28 -20.14 5.99
C GLU A 680 -37.78 -19.85 5.98
N ILE A 681 -38.47 -20.31 4.94
CA ILE A 681 -39.86 -19.94 4.65
C ILE A 681 -40.76 -21.07 5.09
N SER A 682 -41.75 -20.76 5.92
CA SER A 682 -42.74 -21.72 6.38
C SER A 682 -44.11 -21.08 6.45
N TYR A 683 -45.06 -21.63 5.69
CA TYR A 683 -46.44 -21.14 5.65
C TYR A 683 -47.03 -20.99 7.05
N LYS A 684 -46.79 -21.98 7.92
CA LYS A 684 -47.34 -22.01 9.27
C LYS A 684 -46.71 -20.99 10.19
N TYR A 685 -45.38 -20.89 10.20
CA TYR A 685 -44.67 -19.96 11.08
C TYR A 685 -44.80 -18.51 10.60
N ASP A 686 -44.88 -18.27 9.29
CA ASP A 686 -45.11 -16.94 8.73
C ASP A 686 -46.49 -16.42 9.09
N LEU A 687 -47.51 -17.28 9.00
CA LEU A 687 -48.86 -16.95 9.44
C LEU A 687 -48.92 -16.73 10.95
N LEU A 688 -48.27 -17.59 11.74
CA LEU A 688 -48.21 -17.43 13.20
C LEU A 688 -47.56 -16.11 13.59
N TYR A 689 -46.44 -15.75 12.94
CA TYR A 689 -45.77 -14.46 13.15
C TYR A 689 -46.70 -13.29 12.84
N LEU A 690 -47.37 -13.31 11.69
CA LEU A 690 -48.33 -12.27 11.31
C LEU A 690 -49.41 -12.09 12.38
N ILE A 691 -49.98 -13.19 12.86
CA ILE A 691 -51.04 -13.15 13.88
C ILE A 691 -50.49 -12.58 15.19
N LEU A 692 -49.34 -13.04 15.66
CA LEU A 692 -48.71 -12.54 16.89
C LEU A 692 -48.39 -11.05 16.78
N HIS A 693 -47.76 -10.63 15.69
CA HIS A 693 -47.46 -9.23 15.41
C HIS A 693 -48.74 -8.39 15.44
N SER A 694 -49.77 -8.78 14.69
CA SER A 694 -51.00 -8.00 14.55
C SER A 694 -51.82 -7.90 15.83
N VAL A 695 -51.80 -8.94 16.67
CA VAL A 695 -52.59 -8.99 17.91
C VAL A 695 -51.87 -8.27 19.04
N PHE A 696 -50.54 -8.41 19.15
CA PHE A 696 -49.79 -8.04 20.35
C PHE A 696 -48.76 -6.93 20.15
N VAL A 697 -48.32 -6.63 18.93
CA VAL A 697 -47.17 -5.72 18.70
C VAL A 697 -47.53 -4.51 17.82
N GLU A 698 -48.36 -4.71 16.80
CA GLU A 698 -48.70 -3.68 15.82
C GLU A 698 -49.32 -2.43 16.50
N GLY A 699 -48.63 -1.28 16.37
CA GLY A 699 -49.07 -0.01 16.93
C GLY A 699 -48.97 0.13 18.45
N LYS A 700 -48.26 -0.78 19.14
CA LYS A 700 -48.11 -0.78 20.61
C LYS A 700 -46.66 -0.55 21.03
N THR A 701 -46.49 0.02 22.23
CA THR A 701 -45.17 0.27 22.85
C THR A 701 -45.11 -0.46 24.19
N LEU A 702 -44.64 -1.71 24.18
CA LEU A 702 -44.63 -2.59 25.35
C LEU A 702 -43.24 -2.66 25.99
N ARG A 703 -42.95 -1.73 26.90
CA ARG A 703 -41.63 -1.62 27.54
C ARG A 703 -41.59 -2.00 29.03
N THR A 704 -42.75 -2.29 29.62
CA THR A 704 -42.88 -2.63 31.04
C THR A 704 -43.55 -3.99 31.23
N GLN A 705 -43.23 -4.69 32.31
CA GLN A 705 -43.88 -5.97 32.65
C GLN A 705 -45.41 -5.82 32.72
N GLN A 706 -45.89 -4.77 33.39
CA GLN A 706 -47.31 -4.53 33.58
C GLN A 706 -48.05 -4.36 32.24
N ALA A 707 -47.53 -3.52 31.34
CA ALA A 707 -48.10 -3.33 30.01
C ALA A 707 -48.12 -4.63 29.19
N PHE A 708 -47.05 -5.44 29.25
CA PHE A 708 -46.98 -6.72 28.57
C PHE A 708 -48.03 -7.72 29.10
N GLU A 709 -48.13 -7.87 30.43
CA GLU A 709 -49.10 -8.78 31.05
C GLU A 709 -50.55 -8.34 30.81
N GLN A 710 -50.81 -7.03 30.84
CA GLN A 710 -52.12 -6.48 30.51
C GLN A 710 -52.48 -6.78 29.05
N ASP A 711 -51.57 -6.53 28.11
CA ASP A 711 -51.80 -6.79 26.70
C ASP A 711 -52.05 -8.28 26.41
N LEU A 712 -51.28 -9.15 27.09
CA LEU A 712 -51.46 -10.60 27.04
C LEU A 712 -52.86 -11.00 27.50
N GLN A 713 -53.33 -10.49 28.64
CA GLN A 713 -54.65 -10.83 29.19
C GLN A 713 -55.80 -10.34 28.30
N GLU A 714 -55.73 -9.10 27.82
CA GLU A 714 -56.78 -8.48 27.02
C GLU A 714 -56.90 -9.10 25.61
N ASN A 715 -55.77 -9.42 24.97
CA ASN A 715 -55.77 -9.83 23.56
C ASN A 715 -55.66 -11.35 23.34
N LYS A 716 -55.30 -12.13 24.37
CA LYS A 716 -55.29 -13.60 24.29
C LYS A 716 -56.63 -14.21 23.80
N PRO A 717 -57.82 -13.73 24.21
CA PRO A 717 -59.09 -14.25 23.68
C PRO A 717 -59.27 -14.01 22.17
N LEU A 718 -58.69 -12.94 21.63
CA LEU A 718 -58.78 -12.58 20.20
C LEU A 718 -57.86 -13.42 19.33
N PHE A 719 -56.78 -13.96 19.91
CA PHE A 719 -55.73 -14.68 19.20
C PHE A 719 -56.25 -15.85 18.34
N ILE A 720 -57.13 -16.69 18.88
CA ILE A 720 -57.68 -17.85 18.15
C ILE A 720 -58.64 -17.43 17.03
N GLY A 721 -59.46 -16.40 17.27
CA GLY A 721 -60.36 -15.85 16.25
C GLY A 721 -59.58 -15.28 15.07
N MET A 722 -58.57 -14.47 15.38
CA MET A 722 -57.64 -13.90 14.40
C MET A 722 -56.91 -14.99 13.61
N ALA A 723 -56.45 -16.05 14.27
CA ALA A 723 -55.77 -17.16 13.62
C ALA A 723 -56.66 -17.88 12.60
N ASN A 724 -57.93 -18.11 12.93
CA ASN A 724 -58.90 -18.71 12.01
C ASN A 724 -59.17 -17.79 10.81
N ASP A 725 -59.36 -16.49 11.04
CA ASP A 725 -59.64 -15.53 9.98
C ASP A 725 -58.43 -15.34 9.06
N ALA A 726 -57.24 -15.15 9.63
CA ALA A 726 -55.99 -15.05 8.88
C ALA A 726 -55.72 -16.33 8.06
N GLY A 727 -55.98 -17.51 8.62
CA GLY A 727 -55.84 -18.79 7.93
C GLY A 727 -56.81 -18.93 6.75
N LYS A 728 -58.07 -18.51 6.89
CA LYS A 728 -59.04 -18.50 5.78
C LYS A 728 -58.61 -17.55 4.67
N ILE A 729 -58.16 -16.35 5.02
CA ILE A 729 -57.69 -15.35 4.06
C ILE A 729 -56.45 -15.88 3.31
N ALA A 730 -55.46 -16.41 4.03
CA ALA A 730 -54.26 -16.99 3.43
C ALA A 730 -54.60 -18.16 2.49
N LEU A 731 -55.55 -19.01 2.87
CA LEU A 731 -56.04 -20.09 2.01
C LEU A 731 -56.68 -19.55 0.72
N GLU A 732 -57.54 -18.55 0.82
CA GLU A 732 -58.18 -17.90 -0.34
C GLU A 732 -57.14 -17.26 -1.27
N ILE A 733 -56.15 -16.55 -0.71
CA ILE A 733 -55.04 -15.94 -1.47
C ILE A 733 -54.31 -17.02 -2.29
N MET A 734 -53.94 -18.13 -1.63
CA MET A 734 -53.18 -19.19 -2.29
C MET A 734 -54.00 -19.94 -3.35
N GLN A 735 -55.31 -20.10 -3.14
CA GLN A 735 -56.22 -20.65 -4.15
C GLN A 735 -56.36 -19.73 -5.37
N LEU A 736 -56.57 -18.43 -5.15
CA LEU A 736 -56.66 -17.44 -6.23
C LEU A 736 -55.35 -17.35 -7.02
N TYR A 737 -54.20 -17.33 -6.32
CA TYR A 737 -52.88 -17.34 -6.94
C TYR A 737 -52.69 -18.59 -7.81
N GLY A 738 -53.04 -19.77 -7.31
CA GLY A 738 -52.97 -21.01 -8.06
C GLY A 738 -53.84 -20.98 -9.32
N ALA A 739 -55.08 -20.50 -9.22
CA ALA A 739 -55.99 -20.37 -10.35
C ALA A 739 -55.44 -19.40 -11.42
N ILE A 740 -54.91 -18.24 -11.01
CA ILE A 740 -54.28 -17.26 -11.89
C ILE A 740 -53.06 -17.87 -12.60
N LYS A 741 -52.20 -18.60 -11.88
CA LYS A 741 -51.03 -19.27 -12.48
C LYS A 741 -51.42 -20.32 -13.53
N ILE A 742 -52.47 -21.11 -13.27
CA ILE A 742 -53.00 -22.08 -14.23
C ILE A 742 -53.53 -21.37 -15.50
N GLN A 743 -54.27 -20.26 -15.33
CA GLN A 743 -54.75 -19.47 -16.46
C GLN A 743 -53.62 -18.82 -17.28
N LEU A 744 -52.51 -18.45 -16.65
CA LEU A 744 -51.35 -17.85 -17.32
C LEU A 744 -50.50 -18.86 -18.10
N GLN A 745 -50.44 -20.12 -17.66
CA GLN A 745 -49.55 -21.15 -18.22
C GLN A 745 -49.68 -21.37 -19.74
N PRO A 746 -50.87 -21.43 -20.36
CA PRO A 746 -50.99 -21.63 -21.81
C PRO A 746 -50.78 -20.35 -22.64
N LEU A 747 -50.56 -19.19 -22.00
CA LEU A 747 -50.49 -17.89 -22.70
C LEU A 747 -49.06 -17.52 -23.11
N ASN A 748 -48.93 -16.75 -24.19
CA ASN A 748 -47.64 -16.28 -24.65
C ASN A 748 -47.00 -15.33 -23.62
N VAL A 749 -45.84 -15.70 -23.10
CA VAL A 749 -45.07 -14.92 -22.11
C VAL A 749 -44.66 -13.54 -22.65
N ASN A 750 -44.63 -13.35 -23.97
CA ASN A 750 -44.32 -12.06 -24.58
C ASN A 750 -45.53 -11.12 -24.76
N ASP A 751 -46.75 -11.58 -24.47
CA ASP A 751 -47.94 -10.73 -24.47
C ASP A 751 -47.80 -9.63 -23.40
N PRO A 752 -47.97 -8.34 -23.75
CA PRO A 752 -47.85 -7.23 -22.79
C PRO A 752 -48.76 -7.36 -21.55
N LEU A 753 -49.97 -7.91 -21.72
CA LEU A 753 -50.89 -8.15 -20.60
C LEU A 753 -50.33 -9.21 -19.65
N VAL A 754 -49.80 -10.31 -20.22
CA VAL A 754 -49.21 -11.42 -19.46
C VAL A 754 -47.97 -10.94 -18.71
N LYS A 755 -47.12 -10.12 -19.34
CA LYS A 755 -45.94 -9.53 -18.68
C LYS A 755 -46.30 -8.65 -17.50
N ASP A 756 -47.19 -7.67 -17.69
CA ASP A 756 -47.59 -6.75 -16.61
C ASP A 756 -48.27 -7.49 -15.45
N ILE A 757 -49.08 -8.51 -15.74
CA ILE A 757 -49.71 -9.33 -14.69
C ILE A 757 -48.68 -10.21 -13.97
N ALA A 758 -47.76 -10.84 -14.71
CA ALA A 758 -46.71 -11.67 -14.10
C ALA A 758 -45.80 -10.84 -13.19
N GLU A 759 -45.46 -9.62 -13.61
CA GLU A 759 -44.68 -8.67 -12.82
C GLU A 759 -45.45 -8.24 -11.55
N GLN A 760 -46.69 -7.76 -11.69
CA GLN A 760 -47.55 -7.41 -10.54
C GLN A 760 -47.68 -8.58 -9.56
N LEU A 761 -47.90 -9.79 -10.06
CA LEU A 761 -48.05 -10.98 -9.22
C LEU A 761 -46.77 -11.33 -8.47
N GLY A 762 -45.60 -11.12 -9.08
CA GLY A 762 -44.29 -11.33 -8.43
C GLY A 762 -44.02 -10.37 -7.27
N PHE A 763 -44.60 -9.16 -7.29
CA PHE A 763 -44.54 -8.20 -6.19
C PHE A 763 -45.62 -8.43 -5.11
N LEU A 764 -46.70 -9.16 -5.42
CA LEU A 764 -47.81 -9.42 -4.50
C LEU A 764 -47.65 -10.75 -3.75
N VAL A 765 -47.30 -11.83 -4.46
CA VAL A 765 -47.24 -13.19 -3.91
C VAL A 765 -45.88 -13.78 -4.21
N TYR A 766 -45.01 -13.68 -3.21
CA TYR A 766 -43.62 -14.14 -3.25
C TYR A 766 -43.29 -14.91 -1.98
N ALA A 767 -42.18 -15.62 -1.97
CA ALA A 767 -41.76 -16.43 -0.83
C ALA A 767 -41.55 -15.55 0.42
N GLY A 768 -42.40 -15.72 1.44
CA GLY A 768 -42.40 -14.91 2.68
C GLY A 768 -43.41 -13.76 2.74
N PHE A 769 -44.25 -13.55 1.72
CA PHE A 769 -45.18 -12.40 1.67
C PHE A 769 -46.13 -12.32 2.89
N ILE A 770 -46.56 -13.46 3.45
CA ILE A 770 -47.45 -13.52 4.62
C ILE A 770 -46.78 -12.89 5.86
N HIS A 771 -45.48 -13.09 6.03
CA HIS A 771 -44.72 -12.55 7.15
C HIS A 771 -44.57 -11.03 7.04
N ASN A 772 -44.30 -10.52 5.83
CA ASN A 772 -44.03 -9.11 5.60
C ASN A 772 -45.30 -8.24 5.48
N THR A 773 -46.43 -8.83 5.11
CA THR A 773 -47.66 -8.09 4.79
C THR A 773 -48.48 -7.82 6.05
N PRO A 774 -48.73 -6.55 6.44
CA PRO A 774 -49.61 -6.23 7.56
C PRO A 774 -51.00 -6.82 7.39
N TYR A 775 -51.65 -7.21 8.49
CA TYR A 775 -52.90 -7.99 8.42
C TYR A 775 -54.03 -7.28 7.66
N GLN A 776 -54.15 -5.96 7.81
CA GLN A 776 -55.15 -5.18 7.06
C GLN A 776 -54.92 -5.26 5.54
N GLN A 777 -53.66 -5.35 5.11
CA GLN A 777 -53.33 -5.49 3.70
C GLN A 777 -53.46 -6.93 3.23
N LEU A 778 -53.17 -7.91 4.09
CA LEU A 778 -53.47 -9.32 3.80
C LEU A 778 -54.97 -9.52 3.54
N LYS A 779 -55.85 -8.85 4.29
CA LYS A 779 -57.32 -8.82 4.03
C LYS A 779 -57.69 -8.28 2.65
N ALA A 780 -56.91 -7.34 2.12
CA ALA A 780 -57.15 -6.73 0.81
C ALA A 780 -56.65 -7.61 -0.36
N MET A 781 -55.67 -8.50 -0.12
CA MET A 781 -55.04 -9.34 -1.15
C MET A 781 -56.02 -10.15 -2.02
N PRO A 782 -57.06 -10.84 -1.48
CA PRO A 782 -58.04 -11.53 -2.31
C PRO A 782 -58.72 -10.61 -3.35
N ARG A 783 -58.98 -9.34 -3.01
CA ARG A 783 -59.57 -8.37 -3.94
C ARG A 783 -58.60 -7.99 -5.05
N TYR A 784 -57.32 -7.79 -4.75
CA TYR A 784 -56.29 -7.53 -5.76
C TYR A 784 -56.11 -8.71 -6.72
N LEU A 785 -56.09 -9.94 -6.18
CA LEU A 785 -56.02 -11.15 -7.01
C LEU A 785 -57.28 -11.34 -7.86
N LYS A 786 -58.48 -11.08 -7.33
CA LYS A 786 -59.73 -11.07 -8.12
C LYS A 786 -59.72 -10.01 -9.22
N ALA A 787 -59.10 -8.84 -8.98
CA ALA A 787 -58.90 -7.82 -10.01
C ALA A 787 -57.98 -8.30 -11.14
N ILE A 788 -56.88 -8.98 -10.79
CA ILE A 788 -55.98 -9.62 -11.76
C ILE A 788 -56.73 -10.70 -12.56
N GLN A 789 -57.47 -11.57 -11.90
CA GLN A 789 -58.27 -12.62 -12.54
C GLN A 789 -59.30 -12.02 -13.50
N TYR A 790 -60.04 -10.99 -13.07
CA TYR A 790 -60.99 -10.28 -13.94
C TYR A 790 -60.31 -9.72 -15.19
N ARG A 791 -59.10 -9.17 -15.04
CA ARG A 791 -58.32 -8.62 -16.14
C ARG A 791 -57.86 -9.70 -17.13
N LEU A 792 -57.51 -10.89 -16.64
CA LEU A 792 -57.21 -12.06 -17.47
C LEU A 792 -58.45 -12.57 -18.22
N ASP A 793 -59.56 -12.76 -17.50
CA ASP A 793 -60.81 -13.28 -18.06
C ASP A 793 -61.38 -12.38 -19.16
N LYS A 794 -61.28 -11.05 -18.96
CA LYS A 794 -61.77 -10.04 -19.92
C LYS A 794 -60.72 -9.55 -20.91
N ARG A 795 -59.47 -10.02 -20.82
CA ARG A 795 -58.34 -9.59 -21.65
C ARG A 795 -58.16 -8.07 -21.69
N ILE A 796 -58.37 -7.39 -20.56
CA ILE A 796 -58.31 -5.93 -20.49
C ILE A 796 -56.84 -5.49 -20.55
N ASN A 797 -56.44 -4.93 -21.68
CA ASN A 797 -55.08 -4.46 -21.93
C ASN A 797 -55.09 -3.06 -22.59
N ASP A 798 -55.38 -2.04 -21.80
CA ASP A 798 -55.35 -0.63 -22.23
C ASP A 798 -53.93 -0.05 -22.05
N PRO A 799 -53.20 0.25 -23.14
CA PRO A 799 -51.81 0.70 -23.06
C PRO A 799 -51.63 2.01 -22.28
N GLN A 800 -52.60 2.92 -22.33
CA GLN A 800 -52.50 4.21 -21.63
C GLN A 800 -52.60 4.00 -20.12
N LYS A 801 -53.57 3.19 -19.68
CA LYS A 801 -53.75 2.85 -18.26
C LYS A 801 -52.57 2.04 -17.72
N VAL A 802 -52.02 1.12 -18.51
CA VAL A 802 -50.81 0.37 -18.14
C VAL A 802 -49.63 1.32 -17.98
N GLN A 803 -49.41 2.23 -18.93
CA GLN A 803 -48.34 3.22 -18.83
C GLN A 803 -48.50 4.13 -17.61
N GLU A 804 -49.73 4.54 -17.29
CA GLU A 804 -50.04 5.37 -16.13
C GLU A 804 -49.60 4.71 -14.81
N ILE A 805 -49.99 3.45 -14.57
CA ILE A 805 -49.54 2.73 -13.36
C ILE A 805 -48.04 2.41 -13.39
N SER A 806 -47.49 2.02 -14.55
CA SER A 806 -46.08 1.65 -14.67
C SER A 806 -45.15 2.81 -14.31
N ARG A 807 -45.50 4.06 -14.64
CA ARG A 807 -44.73 5.25 -14.20
C ARG A 807 -44.54 5.28 -12.68
N TYR A 808 -45.61 5.07 -11.91
CA TYR A 808 -45.55 5.11 -10.45
C TYR A 808 -44.88 3.87 -9.87
N ALA A 809 -45.17 2.69 -10.41
CA ALA A 809 -44.56 1.44 -9.96
C ALA A 809 -43.04 1.43 -10.18
N ILE A 810 -42.57 1.84 -11.36
CA ILE A 810 -41.12 1.93 -11.65
C ILE A 810 -40.45 2.95 -10.74
N ARG A 811 -41.08 4.12 -10.53
CA ARG A 811 -40.55 5.16 -9.63
C ARG A 811 -40.40 4.64 -8.20
N TYR A 812 -41.44 4.03 -7.67
CA TYR A 812 -41.46 3.45 -6.32
C TYR A 812 -40.40 2.35 -6.15
N TRP A 813 -40.40 1.36 -7.03
CA TRP A 813 -39.51 0.21 -6.88
C TRP A 813 -38.04 0.54 -7.11
N LYS A 814 -37.70 1.51 -7.99
CA LYS A 814 -36.33 2.02 -8.11
C LYS A 814 -35.88 2.77 -6.86
N ASP A 815 -36.78 3.49 -6.20
CA ASP A 815 -36.47 4.16 -4.95
C ASP A 815 -36.24 3.15 -3.82
N VAL A 816 -37.12 2.15 -3.68
CA VAL A 816 -36.92 1.02 -2.77
C VAL A 816 -35.58 0.33 -3.00
N GLU A 817 -35.24 -0.04 -4.25
CA GLU A 817 -33.97 -0.68 -4.60
C GLU A 817 -32.76 0.19 -4.21
N LYS A 818 -32.87 1.51 -4.39
CA LYS A 818 -31.81 2.45 -4.02
C LYS A 818 -31.64 2.58 -2.52
N ARG A 819 -32.74 2.67 -1.76
CA ARG A 819 -32.73 2.81 -0.30
C ARG A 819 -32.31 1.50 0.39
N MET A 820 -32.71 0.34 -0.15
CA MET A 820 -32.29 -0.99 0.31
C MET A 820 -30.77 -1.22 0.32
N LYS A 821 -30.00 -0.45 -0.46
CA LYS A 821 -28.52 -0.48 -0.41
C LYS A 821 -27.94 0.17 0.86
N LYS A 822 -28.76 0.90 1.62
CA LYS A 822 -28.34 1.71 2.78
C LYS A 822 -29.01 1.25 4.07
N GLU A 823 -30.25 0.78 4.00
CA GLU A 823 -31.04 0.40 5.16
C GLU A 823 -31.94 -0.78 4.84
N ARG A 824 -32.41 -1.49 5.87
CA ARG A 824 -33.38 -2.58 5.72
C ARG A 824 -34.79 -1.98 5.60
N ILE A 825 -35.47 -2.27 4.50
CA ILE A 825 -36.81 -1.73 4.20
C ILE A 825 -37.78 -2.89 4.06
N ILE A 826 -39.01 -2.70 4.55
CA ILE A 826 -40.11 -3.63 4.32
C ILE A 826 -41.18 -2.86 3.51
N PRO A 827 -41.15 -2.93 2.16
CA PRO A 827 -42.04 -2.19 1.29
C PRO A 827 -43.53 -2.38 1.61
N GLU A 828 -43.89 -3.55 2.13
CA GLU A 828 -45.24 -3.91 2.55
C GLU A 828 -45.77 -3.07 3.73
N GLN A 829 -44.90 -2.37 4.45
CA GLN A 829 -45.31 -1.45 5.51
C GLN A 829 -45.58 -0.03 4.99
N GLU A 830 -45.19 0.29 3.76
CA GLU A 830 -45.38 1.62 3.19
C GLU A 830 -46.78 1.79 2.58
N PHE A 831 -47.42 2.92 2.86
CA PHE A 831 -48.72 3.25 2.25
C PHE A 831 -48.66 3.26 0.72
N PHE A 832 -47.58 3.83 0.15
CA PHE A 832 -47.44 4.01 -1.30
C PHE A 832 -47.46 2.66 -2.05
N ARG A 833 -46.88 1.61 -1.48
CA ARG A 833 -46.90 0.23 -2.01
C ARG A 833 -48.31 -0.25 -2.31
N TRP A 834 -49.25 -0.01 -1.39
CA TRP A 834 -50.63 -0.48 -1.49
C TRP A 834 -51.50 0.46 -2.33
N ALA A 835 -51.18 1.75 -2.33
CA ALA A 835 -51.84 2.72 -3.21
C ALA A 835 -51.65 2.38 -4.70
N LEU A 836 -50.54 1.73 -5.08
CA LEU A 836 -50.34 1.18 -6.43
C LEU A 836 -51.38 0.11 -6.79
N GLU A 837 -51.70 -0.79 -5.86
CA GLU A 837 -52.70 -1.85 -6.10
C GLU A 837 -54.12 -1.30 -6.13
N GLU A 838 -54.43 -0.31 -5.30
CA GLU A 838 -55.71 0.41 -5.37
C GLU A 838 -55.88 1.15 -6.69
N LEU A 839 -54.81 1.78 -7.21
CA LEU A 839 -54.85 2.39 -8.54
C LEU A 839 -55.11 1.34 -9.63
N ARG A 840 -54.48 0.15 -9.53
CA ARG A 840 -54.76 -0.95 -10.48
C ARG A 840 -56.21 -1.40 -10.43
N VAL A 841 -56.82 -1.51 -9.25
CA VAL A 841 -58.25 -1.81 -9.11
C VAL A 841 -59.10 -0.71 -9.77
N SER A 842 -58.79 0.57 -9.52
CA SER A 842 -59.49 1.71 -10.13
C SER A 842 -59.40 1.75 -11.66
N LEU A 843 -58.26 1.33 -12.23
CA LEU A 843 -58.03 1.39 -13.67
C LEU A 843 -58.67 0.21 -14.42
N PHE A 844 -58.61 -0.99 -13.84
CA PHE A 844 -58.90 -2.25 -14.54
C PHE A 844 -60.10 -3.04 -14.00
N ALA A 845 -60.55 -2.79 -12.77
CA ALA A 845 -61.60 -3.60 -12.12
C ALA A 845 -62.51 -2.75 -11.20
N GLN A 846 -63.07 -1.67 -11.75
CA GLN A 846 -63.86 -0.67 -10.99
C GLN A 846 -65.04 -1.28 -10.21
N GLN A 847 -65.65 -2.35 -10.71
CA GLN A 847 -66.76 -3.02 -10.01
C GLN A 847 -66.37 -3.61 -8.65
N LEU A 848 -65.08 -3.89 -8.41
CA LEU A 848 -64.60 -4.40 -7.12
C LEU A 848 -64.48 -3.32 -6.04
N LYS A 849 -64.56 -2.04 -6.43
CA LYS A 849 -64.37 -0.83 -5.60
C LYS A 849 -62.98 -0.75 -4.95
N THR A 850 -62.50 0.48 -4.73
CA THR A 850 -61.25 0.74 -4.01
C THR A 850 -61.51 0.88 -2.50
N ALA A 851 -60.52 0.58 -1.65
CA ALA A 851 -60.70 0.71 -0.19
C ALA A 851 -60.78 2.19 0.25
N TYR A 852 -60.11 3.06 -0.50
CA TYR A 852 -60.14 4.51 -0.36
C TYR A 852 -60.06 5.15 -1.75
N PRO A 853 -60.44 6.43 -1.91
CA PRO A 853 -60.39 7.05 -3.23
C PRO A 853 -58.94 7.31 -3.65
N ILE A 854 -58.60 6.89 -4.87
CA ILE A 854 -57.23 6.90 -5.41
C ILE A 854 -57.23 7.45 -6.84
N SER A 855 -56.16 8.15 -7.23
CA SER A 855 -55.92 8.62 -8.59
C SER A 855 -54.45 8.96 -8.79
N ALA A 856 -53.99 9.12 -10.04
CA ALA A 856 -52.63 9.59 -10.35
C ALA A 856 -52.25 10.87 -9.58
N LYS A 857 -53.14 11.86 -9.54
CA LYS A 857 -52.91 13.12 -8.80
C LYS A 857 -52.73 12.90 -7.29
N ARG A 858 -53.41 11.90 -6.71
CA ARG A 858 -53.26 11.56 -5.29
C ARG A 858 -51.95 10.82 -5.02
N LEU A 859 -51.48 10.00 -5.96
CA LEU A 859 -50.15 9.38 -5.88
C LEU A 859 -49.03 10.41 -6.03
N ASP A 860 -49.15 11.38 -6.96
CA ASP A 860 -48.18 12.48 -7.05
C ASP A 860 -48.09 13.24 -5.70
N LYS A 861 -49.24 13.57 -5.11
CA LYS A 861 -49.28 14.22 -3.78
C LYS A 861 -48.67 13.34 -2.68
N ALA A 862 -49.02 12.06 -2.62
CA ALA A 862 -48.49 11.14 -1.61
C ALA A 862 -46.97 10.94 -1.75
N TRP A 863 -46.43 11.06 -2.97
CA TRP A 863 -44.99 11.01 -3.21
C TRP A 863 -44.26 12.26 -2.71
N ASP A 864 -44.87 13.44 -2.87
CA ASP A 864 -44.27 14.70 -2.42
C ASP A 864 -44.34 14.89 -0.90
N GLU A 865 -45.21 14.13 -0.22
CA GLU A 865 -45.38 14.11 1.24
C GLU A 865 -44.54 13.03 1.95
N GLN A 866 -43.94 12.09 1.19
CA GLN A 866 -42.94 11.12 1.68
C GLN A 866 -41.53 11.76 1.71
#